data_AF-A0A935Q1Y4-F1
#
_entry.id   AF-A0A935Q1Y4-F1
#
_cell.length_a   1.000
_cell.length_b   1.000
_cell.length_c   1.000
_cell.angle_alpha   90.00
_cell.angle_beta   90.00
_cell.angle_gamma   90.00
#
_symmetry.space_group_name_H-M   'P 1'
#
loop_
_entity.id
_entity.type
_entity.pdbx_description
1 polymer ?
#
loop_
_entity_poly.entity_id
_entity_poly.type
_entity_poly.pdbx_seq_one_letter_code
_entity_poly.pdbx_strand_id
1 'polypeptide(L)'
;MWYRAWQVDQLELLSGGTFLLNTSATFGGMHVAADGLLTHAPGQAGFNLTVTGDMAVDVGGKIDVTGLGAGEAAGSGAGASSQGGSGAGHGGVGGGSGSDDGQPYGSLTGPDTQGSGGGRGSGGYGSAAGGSGGGMVALTVRGHLLLNGEIRAEGSSGSTWAWPAWGIYYAGGGGSGGSIRLNAGVIGGEGVISASGGSAGYDSLGGGGAGGRVALYYGSSTYSGTISAKGGAGAQAGGAGTVYLKSSEQPYGELIVDNAGLDNQATTPLLESISLDMLTVRNRGYLDVPSGIAVGVVTPALALHDAGEMILHGRVFRTGTANGEFDLVDVATSSELTVDQGGGLAAAELRVSSLASLAMPLNVVHSLAVDQLELLSGGTFQLNTLATFGNVHIALGGVLTHATGQAGFNLMATGDVTVDLGGKIDLDGRGFAAGGGPGAGSSGIEGAGAGHGGIGGSGSANGGVAYGLLTNPDLLGSGGGNGYYGVGGAGGGRIRLTIDGTFKLDGDLSAGGTNGTGWQPPMGSAHGAGGGSGGSIYVDAGTIAGTGSIRTNGGNGYGGRGGGGAGGRIALYYGSNTFSGSISAEGGAGAKAGSAGTIHTESVRSPETLKVSTFTPTSSGFHVRFDRAIDPAALNLYDTESGGLGAADVTLTRGRRGLVKGSLVVDADRQGVTFLGSGGTLTPGTYAVRLESGASAFKDTSGGALDGNADGTPGDAFNATFTVVAPGAVPVLSLPDFMRGPGQFADLTAPSMDGFLPLYLSDGVEVTSVEFTLDYDPAQLELQALSAGADLPATATIERLPAADGVLKVRIASPIALAAGKVHLLNLRAFVPGTAAYGAKEVLDLSNVRVNGQGATDDDALHVVGYLGDVSGNAAYSTLDTQQIERVLSKLDSGFAAYPTVDPLIIADISANGTLTRRDAAGVRREVSYLIGARRLDRLSIPPIPGGIGPIVFAGPDPSVDIPVDVSAEPGELVSVPVRIDTAAGLESVQLRIGYDATRFDLVAVRRGSITGDFGWFITGNEPGRITVDMSRLEALQGGAGTLLDIDLRIRADALPGVTPIDLQYASLNDGRLTLNVLPQVGADASDGRITIAGKAAGTPVGAPVAATTPLATPFATGASDTLPQAQPAPPEGGWYPVPVPGNTTAAAPVIDLAASFSLPSTVSEAIVADGKRKPWLKDYLGNVGQVSKASPNAGLKVVVPVSRAGSSADRVALV
;
A
#
# COMPACT_ATOMS: atom_id res chain seq x y z
N MET A 1 58.66 -7.69 4.13
CA MET A 1 58.78 -8.76 5.15
C MET A 1 57.60 -9.70 4.97
N TRP A 2 57.84 -11.00 5.13
CA TRP A 2 57.03 -12.08 4.59
C TRP A 2 55.76 -12.32 5.42
N TYR A 3 54.58 -12.35 4.80
CA TYR A 3 53.37 -12.95 5.38
C TYR A 3 53.54 -14.48 5.33
N ARG A 4 54.10 -15.08 6.40
CA ARG A 4 53.91 -16.51 6.64
C ARG A 4 52.60 -16.66 7.40
N ALA A 5 51.64 -17.36 6.81
CA ALA A 5 50.51 -17.90 7.55
C ALA A 5 51.08 -18.82 8.64
N TRP A 6 50.81 -18.50 9.90
CA TRP A 6 51.14 -19.37 11.02
C TRP A 6 50.21 -20.58 10.94
N GLN A 7 50.68 -21.71 10.44
CA GLN A 7 50.03 -23.00 10.65
C GLN A 7 50.52 -23.53 11.99
N VAL A 8 49.77 -23.21 13.05
CA VAL A 8 49.98 -23.76 14.39
C VAL A 8 48.89 -24.82 14.60
N ASP A 9 49.31 -26.05 14.85
CA ASP A 9 48.40 -27.19 15.01
C ASP A 9 47.55 -27.08 16.28
N GLN A 10 48.08 -26.50 17.37
CA GLN A 10 47.36 -26.26 18.62
C GLN A 10 47.82 -24.94 19.26
N LEU A 11 46.88 -24.08 19.65
CA LEU A 11 47.15 -22.88 20.45
C LEU A 11 46.59 -23.06 21.87
N GLU A 12 47.47 -23.02 22.86
CA GLU A 12 47.08 -23.05 24.28
C GLU A 12 47.35 -21.68 24.93
N LEU A 13 46.30 -21.02 25.39
CA LEU A 13 46.38 -19.83 26.25
C LEU A 13 46.32 -20.30 27.70
N LEU A 14 47.51 -20.49 28.28
CA LEU A 14 47.66 -20.81 29.70
C LEU A 14 47.21 -19.64 30.58
N SER A 15 47.01 -19.91 31.88
CA SER A 15 46.57 -18.91 32.85
C SER A 15 47.43 -17.64 32.83
N GLY A 16 46.75 -16.48 32.73
CA GLY A 16 47.37 -15.16 32.59
C GLY A 16 47.90 -14.83 31.19
N GLY A 17 47.80 -15.75 30.22
CA GLY A 17 48.19 -15.53 28.84
C GLY A 17 47.18 -14.66 28.09
N THR A 18 47.66 -13.67 27.33
CA THR A 18 46.82 -12.86 26.44
C THR A 18 47.25 -13.03 24.99
N PHE A 19 46.30 -13.32 24.11
CA PHE A 19 46.50 -13.33 22.66
C PHE A 19 45.73 -12.19 22.00
N LEU A 20 46.48 -11.29 21.35
CA LEU A 20 45.94 -10.19 20.57
C LEU A 20 45.82 -10.60 19.11
N LEU A 21 44.60 -10.87 18.66
CA LEU A 21 44.28 -11.19 17.28
C LEU A 21 43.64 -9.97 16.61
N ASN A 22 44.42 -9.27 15.78
CA ASN A 22 43.95 -8.04 15.09
C ASN A 22 43.42 -8.30 13.67
N THR A 23 43.48 -9.54 13.19
CA THR A 23 43.13 -9.93 11.82
C THR A 23 42.50 -11.33 11.81
N SER A 24 42.53 -12.05 10.69
CA SER A 24 42.13 -13.45 10.65
C SER A 24 43.25 -14.41 11.11
N ALA A 25 42.89 -15.51 11.77
CA ALA A 25 43.80 -16.61 12.09
C ALA A 25 43.13 -17.98 11.93
N THR A 26 43.95 -19.02 11.69
CA THR A 26 43.50 -20.41 11.60
C THR A 26 44.39 -21.34 12.42
N PHE A 27 43.78 -22.18 13.27
CA PHE A 27 44.47 -23.15 14.12
C PHE A 27 43.89 -24.56 13.95
N GLY A 28 44.70 -25.59 14.23
CA GLY A 28 44.25 -26.98 14.27
C GLY A 28 43.36 -27.29 15.48
N GLY A 29 43.65 -26.70 16.64
CA GLY A 29 42.81 -26.69 17.84
C GLY A 29 43.20 -25.53 18.75
N MET A 30 42.34 -25.22 19.72
CA MET A 30 42.56 -24.10 20.63
C MET A 30 42.03 -24.37 22.04
N HIS A 31 42.83 -24.05 23.05
CA HIS A 31 42.41 -24.11 24.45
C HIS A 31 42.67 -22.76 25.13
N VAL A 32 41.63 -22.21 25.76
CA VAL A 32 41.71 -21.02 26.60
C VAL A 32 41.49 -21.46 28.04
N ALA A 33 42.58 -21.60 28.80
CA ALA A 33 42.53 -22.00 30.19
C ALA A 33 41.97 -20.88 31.08
N ALA A 34 41.73 -21.18 32.36
CA ALA A 34 41.33 -20.20 33.36
C ALA A 34 42.27 -18.98 33.37
N ASP A 35 41.72 -17.77 33.36
CA ASP A 35 42.42 -16.48 33.24
C ASP A 35 43.17 -16.24 31.92
N GLY A 36 43.04 -17.13 30.93
CA GLY A 36 43.48 -16.88 29.57
C GLY A 36 42.56 -15.88 28.87
N LEU A 37 43.13 -14.98 28.06
CA LEU A 37 42.39 -13.93 27.35
C LEU A 37 42.71 -13.95 25.85
N LEU A 38 41.68 -14.16 25.03
CA LEU A 38 41.69 -13.85 23.60
C LEU A 38 40.99 -12.51 23.37
N THR A 39 41.66 -11.56 22.72
CA THR A 39 41.10 -10.23 22.41
C THR A 39 41.76 -9.60 21.18
N HIS A 40 41.41 -8.36 20.82
CA HIS A 40 42.10 -7.56 19.81
C HIS A 40 42.58 -6.22 20.38
N ALA A 41 43.46 -5.54 19.66
CA ALA A 41 43.93 -4.22 20.05
C ALA A 41 42.80 -3.17 19.95
N PRO A 42 42.77 -2.15 20.83
CA PRO A 42 41.85 -1.02 20.71
C PRO A 42 41.93 -0.34 19.33
N GLY A 43 40.77 0.07 18.80
CA GLY A 43 40.68 0.71 17.48
C GLY A 43 40.64 -0.26 16.29
N GLN A 44 40.66 -1.58 16.54
CA GLN A 44 40.23 -2.58 15.56
C GLN A 44 38.74 -2.88 15.76
N ALA A 45 38.04 -3.24 14.69
CA ALA A 45 36.61 -3.54 14.78
C ALA A 45 36.32 -4.93 15.38
N GLY A 46 37.26 -5.87 15.28
CA GLY A 46 37.06 -7.25 15.69
C GLY A 46 38.08 -8.20 15.08
N PHE A 47 37.81 -9.49 15.17
CA PHE A 47 38.64 -10.53 14.54
C PHE A 47 37.82 -11.70 13.98
N ASN A 48 38.46 -12.44 13.05
CA ASN A 48 37.93 -13.69 12.50
C ASN A 48 38.85 -14.86 12.89
N LEU A 49 38.35 -15.83 13.65
CA LEU A 49 39.10 -16.99 14.12
C LEU A 49 38.50 -18.28 13.56
N THR A 50 39.31 -19.10 12.92
CA THR A 50 38.93 -20.46 12.48
C THR A 50 39.73 -21.51 13.24
N VAL A 51 39.05 -22.39 13.95
CA VAL A 51 39.61 -23.60 14.57
C VAL A 51 39.11 -24.80 13.78
N THR A 52 40.03 -25.53 13.16
CA THR A 52 39.69 -26.65 12.26
C THR A 52 39.39 -27.96 12.98
N GLY A 53 39.79 -28.08 14.24
CA GLY A 53 39.44 -29.16 15.18
C GLY A 53 38.65 -28.61 16.38
N ASP A 54 38.97 -29.10 17.58
CA ASP A 54 38.23 -28.76 18.80
C ASP A 54 38.74 -27.47 19.46
N MET A 55 37.82 -26.78 20.14
CA MET A 55 38.10 -25.61 20.96
C MET A 55 37.49 -25.77 22.36
N ALA A 56 38.27 -25.46 23.40
CA ALA A 56 37.77 -25.39 24.78
C ALA A 56 38.07 -24.02 25.39
N VAL A 57 37.07 -23.44 26.06
CA VAL A 57 37.20 -22.24 26.88
C VAL A 57 36.77 -22.62 28.29
N ASP A 58 37.73 -22.75 29.19
CA ASP A 58 37.51 -23.19 30.57
C ASP A 58 36.85 -22.11 31.41
N VAL A 59 36.34 -22.50 32.59
CA VAL A 59 35.85 -21.56 33.60
C VAL A 59 36.95 -20.53 33.91
N GLY A 60 36.62 -19.24 33.80
CA GLY A 60 37.55 -18.12 33.97
C GLY A 60 38.37 -17.77 32.72
N GLY A 61 38.37 -18.59 31.67
CA GLY A 61 38.92 -18.28 30.36
C GLY A 61 37.98 -17.35 29.57
N LYS A 62 38.55 -16.43 28.78
CA LYS A 62 37.80 -15.34 28.14
C LYS A 62 38.16 -15.14 26.68
N ILE A 63 37.13 -14.94 25.87
CA ILE A 63 37.20 -14.26 24.58
C ILE A 63 36.46 -12.94 24.76
N ASP A 64 37.19 -11.84 24.97
CA ASP A 64 36.57 -10.60 25.46
C ASP A 64 37.00 -9.40 24.63
N VAL A 65 36.03 -8.77 23.97
CA VAL A 65 36.17 -7.53 23.19
C VAL A 65 35.25 -6.43 23.72
N THR A 66 34.90 -6.50 25.01
CA THR A 66 34.06 -5.51 25.70
C THR A 66 34.66 -4.11 25.62
N GLY A 67 33.86 -3.13 25.20
CA GLY A 67 34.28 -1.73 25.07
C GLY A 67 35.32 -1.44 24.00
N LEU A 68 35.69 -2.43 23.16
CA LEU A 68 36.71 -2.27 22.11
C LEU A 68 36.16 -1.88 20.73
N GLY A 69 34.86 -1.64 20.62
CA GLY A 69 34.19 -1.15 19.42
C GLY A 69 34.39 0.35 19.21
N ALA A 70 33.40 1.01 18.60
CA ALA A 70 33.50 2.45 18.36
C ALA A 70 33.56 3.23 19.68
N GLY A 71 34.42 4.26 19.70
CA GLY A 71 34.53 5.15 20.84
C GLY A 71 33.26 5.98 21.05
N GLU A 72 33.24 6.70 22.17
CA GLU A 72 32.20 7.65 22.56
C GLU A 72 31.69 8.54 21.40
N ALA A 73 30.37 8.67 21.30
CA ALA A 73 29.66 9.44 20.27
C ALA A 73 30.11 9.12 18.83
N ALA A 74 30.55 7.88 18.57
CA ALA A 74 30.99 7.42 17.27
C ALA A 74 30.39 6.06 16.88
N GLY A 75 30.46 5.73 15.59
CA GLY A 75 29.88 4.53 14.99
C GLY A 75 28.48 4.77 14.39
N SER A 76 27.95 3.78 13.68
CA SER A 76 26.73 3.93 12.86
C SER A 76 25.46 4.23 13.67
N GLY A 77 25.39 3.76 14.92
CA GLY A 77 24.31 4.04 15.87
C GLY A 77 24.77 4.86 17.08
N ALA A 78 25.68 5.83 16.88
CA ALA A 78 26.20 6.66 17.97
C ALA A 78 25.08 7.37 18.75
N GLY A 79 25.22 7.43 20.08
CA GLY A 79 24.30 8.20 20.92
C GLY A 79 24.51 9.71 20.79
N ALA A 80 23.43 10.48 20.87
CA ALA A 80 23.44 11.93 20.84
C ALA A 80 23.95 12.53 22.15
N SER A 81 24.68 13.64 22.03
CA SER A 81 25.28 14.33 23.17
C SER A 81 24.37 15.44 23.68
N SER A 82 23.99 15.38 24.96
CA SER A 82 23.10 16.35 25.62
C SER A 82 23.39 16.42 27.13
N GLN A 83 22.54 17.04 27.94
CA GLN A 83 22.78 17.13 29.40
C GLN A 83 22.88 15.74 30.06
N GLY A 84 21.99 14.83 29.68
CA GLY A 84 22.24 13.39 29.72
C GLY A 84 22.44 12.91 28.29
N GLY A 85 23.50 12.19 27.99
CA GLY A 85 23.73 11.63 26.64
C GLY A 85 22.81 10.42 26.41
N SER A 86 22.31 10.27 25.18
CA SER A 86 21.52 9.09 24.80
C SER A 86 22.43 7.87 24.62
N GLY A 87 21.85 6.69 24.81
CA GLY A 87 22.52 5.42 24.57
C GLY A 87 22.80 5.19 23.09
N ALA A 88 23.84 4.44 22.78
CA ALA A 88 24.11 3.99 21.42
C ALA A 88 23.22 2.83 20.99
N GLY A 89 22.89 2.76 19.71
CA GLY A 89 22.16 1.67 19.08
C GLY A 89 23.10 0.69 18.36
N HIS A 90 22.72 -0.57 18.33
CA HIS A 90 23.25 -1.71 17.54
C HIS A 90 22.32 -2.86 17.86
N GLY A 91 21.77 -3.61 16.90
CA GLY A 91 20.71 -4.59 17.21
C GLY A 91 19.35 -3.96 17.61
N GLY A 92 19.31 -3.23 18.72
CA GLY A 92 18.18 -2.41 19.18
C GLY A 92 18.47 -0.90 19.14
N VAL A 93 17.45 -0.10 19.49
CA VAL A 93 17.58 1.36 19.66
C VAL A 93 18.25 1.66 21.01
N GLY A 94 19.16 2.63 21.05
CA GLY A 94 19.72 3.13 22.31
C GLY A 94 18.65 3.83 23.15
N GLY A 95 18.74 3.74 24.47
CA GLY A 95 17.80 4.42 25.36
C GLY A 95 17.95 5.94 25.23
N GLY A 96 16.82 6.65 25.22
CA GLY A 96 16.79 8.09 25.09
C GLY A 96 16.92 8.88 26.39
N SER A 97 17.30 10.14 26.20
CA SER A 97 17.24 11.24 27.17
C SER A 97 16.67 12.52 26.53
N GLY A 98 16.09 12.39 25.32
CA GLY A 98 15.68 13.44 24.38
C GLY A 98 15.20 12.85 23.04
N SER A 99 15.19 13.62 21.93
CA SER A 99 14.59 13.23 20.63
C SER A 99 15.52 12.54 19.61
N ASP A 100 16.78 12.24 19.95
CA ASP A 100 17.78 11.70 19.03
C ASP A 100 18.50 10.47 19.65
N ASP A 101 17.92 9.29 19.50
CA ASP A 101 18.41 8.04 20.07
C ASP A 101 19.32 7.28 19.10
N GLY A 102 20.27 6.50 19.62
CA GLY A 102 21.17 5.70 18.79
C GLY A 102 20.39 4.65 17.99
N GLN A 103 20.51 4.68 16.66
CA GLN A 103 19.74 3.82 15.75
C GLN A 103 20.32 2.40 15.65
N PRO A 104 19.47 1.36 15.42
CA PRO A 104 19.91 -0.02 15.23
C PRO A 104 20.59 -0.21 13.88
N TYR A 105 21.51 -1.17 13.80
CA TYR A 105 22.18 -1.61 12.56
C TYR A 105 22.75 -3.02 12.70
N GLY A 106 23.29 -3.55 11.60
CA GLY A 106 23.97 -4.85 11.54
C GLY A 106 23.01 -5.99 11.19
N SER A 107 23.55 -7.05 10.57
CA SER A 107 22.79 -8.23 10.14
C SER A 107 22.37 -9.10 11.34
N LEU A 108 21.14 -9.62 11.29
CA LEU A 108 20.60 -10.58 12.26
C LEU A 108 21.32 -11.94 12.17
N THR A 109 21.49 -12.42 10.93
CA THR A 109 21.97 -13.77 10.64
C THR A 109 23.49 -13.81 10.43
N GLY A 110 24.09 -12.73 9.92
CA GLY A 110 25.53 -12.65 9.66
C GLY A 110 26.22 -11.49 10.36
N PRO A 111 26.09 -11.29 11.68
CA PRO A 111 26.61 -10.10 12.34
C PRO A 111 28.14 -9.99 12.24
N ASP A 112 28.61 -8.87 11.70
CA ASP A 112 30.02 -8.61 11.39
C ASP A 112 30.47 -7.18 11.72
N THR A 113 29.64 -6.41 12.43
CA THR A 113 29.93 -5.02 12.79
C THR A 113 30.26 -4.87 14.28
N GLN A 114 31.18 -3.98 14.62
CA GLN A 114 31.36 -3.55 16.02
C GLN A 114 30.14 -2.73 16.50
N GLY A 115 30.01 -2.58 17.82
CA GLY A 115 29.05 -1.68 18.47
C GLY A 115 29.47 -0.22 18.44
N SER A 116 28.51 0.67 18.73
CA SER A 116 28.63 2.12 18.74
C SER A 116 28.85 2.70 20.15
N GLY A 117 29.46 3.88 20.24
CA GLY A 117 29.64 4.59 21.50
C GLY A 117 28.48 5.52 21.85
N GLY A 118 28.12 5.56 23.14
CA GLY A 118 27.06 6.40 23.69
C GLY A 118 27.41 7.88 23.66
N GLY A 119 26.41 8.74 23.80
CA GLY A 119 26.56 10.19 23.73
C GLY A 119 27.20 10.83 24.95
N ARG A 120 27.82 12.00 24.77
CA ARG A 120 28.39 12.82 25.86
C ARG A 120 27.29 13.45 26.70
N GLY A 121 27.39 13.31 28.02
CA GLY A 121 26.72 14.19 28.97
C GLY A 121 27.48 15.50 29.07
N SER A 122 26.95 16.64 28.64
CA SER A 122 27.69 17.91 28.68
C SER A 122 26.84 19.11 29.06
N GLY A 123 27.46 20.04 29.79
CA GLY A 123 26.91 21.34 30.11
C GLY A 123 28.00 22.36 30.47
N GLY A 124 27.61 23.59 30.80
CA GLY A 124 28.55 24.71 30.99
C GLY A 124 29.59 24.53 32.10
N TYR A 125 29.42 23.54 32.99
CA TYR A 125 30.28 23.32 34.16
C TYR A 125 31.10 22.03 34.11
N GLY A 126 30.85 21.11 33.16
CA GLY A 126 31.53 19.82 33.11
C GLY A 126 31.03 18.92 31.98
N SER A 127 31.70 17.78 31.82
CA SER A 127 31.32 16.75 30.86
C SER A 127 31.51 15.34 31.44
N ALA A 128 30.57 14.47 31.13
CA ALA A 128 30.56 13.06 31.42
C ALA A 128 30.67 12.28 30.11
N ALA A 129 31.60 11.34 30.07
CA ALA A 129 31.93 10.64 28.84
C ALA A 129 30.90 9.53 28.55
N GLY A 130 30.46 9.40 27.30
CA GLY A 130 29.69 8.25 26.84
C GLY A 130 30.53 6.96 26.80
N GLY A 131 29.87 5.83 26.98
CA GLY A 131 30.49 4.51 26.93
C GLY A 131 30.92 4.13 25.51
N SER A 132 31.99 3.36 25.36
CA SER A 132 32.40 2.81 24.05
C SER A 132 31.61 1.53 23.72
N GLY A 133 31.39 1.27 22.43
CA GLY A 133 30.67 0.07 21.98
C GLY A 133 31.49 -1.22 22.17
N GLY A 134 30.83 -2.39 22.11
CA GLY A 134 31.51 -3.69 22.08
C GLY A 134 32.19 -4.00 20.75
N GLY A 135 33.27 -4.78 20.74
CA GLY A 135 33.94 -5.23 19.51
C GLY A 135 33.18 -6.32 18.75
N MET A 136 33.79 -6.88 17.70
CA MET A 136 33.23 -8.01 16.94
C MET A 136 34.06 -9.29 17.12
N VAL A 137 33.38 -10.40 17.40
CA VAL A 137 33.93 -11.75 17.45
C VAL A 137 33.28 -12.59 16.36
N ALA A 138 34.06 -13.04 15.38
CA ALA A 138 33.64 -14.07 14.42
C ALA A 138 34.49 -15.33 14.64
N LEU A 139 33.86 -16.40 15.12
CA LEU A 139 34.51 -17.65 15.49
C LEU A 139 33.89 -18.83 14.73
N THR A 140 34.73 -19.60 14.05
CA THR A 140 34.34 -20.86 13.40
C THR A 140 35.13 -22.01 14.01
N VAL A 141 34.45 -22.97 14.65
CA VAL A 141 35.03 -24.19 15.23
C VAL A 141 34.44 -25.38 14.48
N ARG A 142 35.24 -26.07 13.67
CA ARG A 142 34.75 -27.22 12.87
C ARG A 142 34.52 -28.48 13.71
N GLY A 143 35.23 -28.63 14.83
CA GLY A 143 35.05 -29.71 15.81
C GLY A 143 34.06 -29.35 16.92
N HIS A 144 34.37 -29.78 18.14
CA HIS A 144 33.61 -29.47 19.35
C HIS A 144 34.07 -28.16 19.98
N LEU A 145 33.14 -27.24 20.23
CA LEU A 145 33.33 -26.10 21.12
C LEU A 145 32.77 -26.41 22.50
N LEU A 146 33.64 -26.60 23.48
CA LEU A 146 33.28 -26.68 24.90
C LEU A 146 33.45 -25.29 25.55
N LEU A 147 32.35 -24.57 25.75
CA LEU A 147 32.33 -23.22 26.32
C LEU A 147 31.85 -23.25 27.78
N ASN A 148 32.78 -23.27 28.72
CA ASN A 148 32.53 -23.12 30.17
C ASN A 148 32.95 -21.73 30.69
N GLY A 149 33.79 -21.02 29.95
CA GLY A 149 34.17 -19.63 30.22
C GLY A 149 33.25 -18.62 29.53
N GLU A 150 33.82 -17.53 29.02
CA GLU A 150 33.05 -16.38 28.53
C GLU A 150 33.45 -15.94 27.11
N ILE A 151 32.46 -15.61 26.29
CA ILE A 151 32.59 -14.84 25.04
C ILE A 151 31.82 -13.53 25.23
N ARG A 152 32.52 -12.40 25.22
CA ARG A 152 31.95 -11.07 25.50
C ARG A 152 32.28 -10.05 24.42
N ALA A 153 31.26 -9.32 24.02
CA ALA A 153 31.31 -8.16 23.13
C ALA A 153 30.41 -7.05 23.69
N GLU A 154 30.56 -6.75 24.98
CA GLU A 154 29.65 -5.83 25.68
C GLU A 154 30.00 -4.35 25.44
N GLY A 155 29.00 -3.48 25.50
CA GLY A 155 29.20 -2.04 25.55
C GLY A 155 29.69 -1.59 26.92
N SER A 156 30.55 -0.58 26.97
CA SER A 156 30.95 0.04 28.24
C SER A 156 29.89 0.99 28.75
N SER A 157 29.77 1.13 30.08
CA SER A 157 28.87 2.13 30.67
C SER A 157 29.37 3.55 30.43
N GLY A 158 28.45 4.50 30.34
CA GLY A 158 28.76 5.93 30.40
C GLY A 158 29.32 6.32 31.77
N SER A 159 30.06 7.42 31.84
CA SER A 159 30.53 7.98 33.10
C SER A 159 29.58 9.05 33.62
N THR A 160 29.77 9.44 34.89
CA THR A 160 29.03 10.53 35.53
C THR A 160 29.97 11.62 35.99
N TRP A 161 29.55 12.86 35.74
CA TRP A 161 30.15 14.03 36.33
C TRP A 161 29.11 14.73 37.20
N ALA A 162 29.47 15.05 38.44
CA ALA A 162 28.54 15.65 39.39
C ALA A 162 29.19 16.79 40.17
N TRP A 163 28.39 17.82 40.47
CA TRP A 163 28.73 18.85 41.44
C TRP A 163 27.66 18.88 42.56
N PRO A 164 27.84 18.06 43.61
CA PRO A 164 26.78 17.80 44.59
C PRO A 164 26.31 19.03 45.37
N ALA A 165 27.18 20.03 45.56
CA ALA A 165 26.86 21.24 46.33
C ALA A 165 25.74 22.09 45.71
N TRP A 166 25.45 21.92 44.41
CA TRP A 166 24.43 22.66 43.67
C TRP A 166 23.40 21.74 42.99
N GLY A 167 23.47 20.43 43.23
CA GLY A 167 22.57 19.46 42.61
C GLY A 167 22.70 19.31 41.09
N ILE A 168 23.87 19.62 40.52
CA ILE A 168 24.14 19.54 39.07
C ILE A 168 24.77 18.19 38.73
N TYR A 169 24.17 17.47 37.77
CA TYR A 169 24.62 16.16 37.31
C TYR A 169 24.64 16.13 35.77
N TYR A 170 25.67 15.51 35.21
CA TYR A 170 25.79 15.14 33.80
C TYR A 170 26.11 13.66 33.70
N ALA A 171 25.49 12.98 32.76
CA ALA A 171 25.66 11.54 32.58
C ALA A 171 25.90 11.22 31.10
N GLY A 172 26.96 10.48 30.81
CA GLY A 172 27.15 9.90 29.48
C GLY A 172 26.18 8.75 29.24
N GLY A 173 25.79 8.56 27.98
CA GLY A 173 25.00 7.41 27.57
C GLY A 173 25.85 6.14 27.50
N GLY A 174 25.20 4.98 27.66
CA GLY A 174 25.86 3.69 27.53
C GLY A 174 26.27 3.37 26.08
N GLY A 175 27.42 2.72 25.90
CA GLY A 175 27.82 2.15 24.61
C GLY A 175 26.98 0.92 24.26
N SER A 176 26.76 0.65 22.98
CA SER A 176 25.99 -0.52 22.57
C SER A 176 26.82 -1.80 22.67
N GLY A 177 26.16 -2.95 22.77
CA GLY A 177 26.79 -4.24 22.51
C GLY A 177 27.39 -4.29 21.09
N GLY A 178 28.29 -5.26 20.86
CA GLY A 178 28.91 -5.55 19.58
C GLY A 178 28.33 -6.79 18.90
N SER A 179 29.12 -7.43 18.03
CA SER A 179 28.68 -8.62 17.28
C SER A 179 29.40 -9.89 17.74
N ILE A 180 28.67 -10.98 17.92
CA ILE A 180 29.22 -12.33 18.10
C ILE A 180 28.62 -13.24 17.04
N ARG A 181 29.44 -13.72 16.10
CA ARG A 181 29.06 -14.76 15.13
C ARG A 181 29.85 -16.04 15.42
N LEU A 182 29.13 -17.10 15.75
CA LEU A 182 29.70 -18.38 16.14
C LEU A 182 29.20 -19.50 15.21
N ASN A 183 30.12 -20.19 14.53
CA ASN A 183 29.84 -21.37 13.72
C ASN A 183 30.52 -22.58 14.36
N ALA A 184 29.78 -23.49 14.97
CA ALA A 184 30.33 -24.68 15.63
C ALA A 184 29.86 -25.98 14.96
N GLY A 185 30.73 -27.00 14.86
CA GLY A 185 30.29 -28.35 14.51
C GLY A 185 29.36 -28.89 15.61
N VAL A 186 29.87 -28.90 16.84
CA VAL A 186 29.11 -29.20 18.06
C VAL A 186 29.40 -28.14 19.10
N ILE A 187 28.40 -27.68 19.85
CA ILE A 187 28.58 -26.76 20.99
C ILE A 187 28.05 -27.39 22.28
N GLY A 188 28.82 -27.26 23.37
CA GLY A 188 28.44 -27.70 24.70
C GLY A 188 29.05 -26.81 25.79
N GLY A 189 28.64 -27.03 27.04
CA GLY A 189 29.10 -26.27 28.21
C GLY A 189 28.04 -25.34 28.80
N GLU A 190 28.42 -24.68 29.89
CA GLU A 190 27.53 -23.83 30.72
C GLU A 190 27.98 -22.36 30.78
N GLY A 191 28.89 -21.97 29.87
CA GLY A 191 29.50 -20.65 29.85
C GLY A 191 28.55 -19.50 29.48
N VAL A 192 29.14 -18.35 29.13
CA VAL A 192 28.40 -17.13 28.79
C VAL A 192 28.76 -16.66 27.40
N ILE A 193 27.74 -16.32 26.60
CA ILE A 193 27.86 -15.55 25.36
C ILE A 193 27.10 -14.25 25.56
N SER A 194 27.77 -13.09 25.54
CA SER A 194 27.13 -11.80 25.83
C SER A 194 27.57 -10.69 24.88
N ALA A 195 26.61 -10.06 24.23
CA ALA A 195 26.77 -8.82 23.49
C ALA A 195 25.88 -7.73 24.11
N SER A 196 25.86 -7.61 25.43
CA SER A 196 24.96 -6.69 26.14
C SER A 196 25.38 -5.22 26.02
N GLY A 197 24.43 -4.30 26.08
CA GLY A 197 24.68 -2.86 26.11
C GLY A 197 25.17 -2.36 27.48
N GLY A 198 25.92 -1.26 27.48
CA GLY A 198 26.40 -0.60 28.69
C GLY A 198 25.33 0.28 29.34
N SER A 199 25.37 0.45 30.66
CA SER A 199 24.45 1.35 31.35
C SER A 199 24.79 2.83 31.13
N ALA A 200 23.83 3.72 31.34
CA ALA A 200 24.09 5.14 31.50
C ALA A 200 25.02 5.40 32.68
N GLY A 201 25.69 6.55 32.70
CA GLY A 201 26.45 6.96 33.88
C GLY A 201 25.56 7.22 35.10
N TYR A 202 24.33 7.69 34.86
CA TYR A 202 23.34 7.98 35.89
C TYR A 202 21.94 7.71 35.33
N ASP A 203 21.24 6.76 35.92
CA ASP A 203 20.02 6.15 35.39
C ASP A 203 18.81 7.09 35.29
N SER A 204 18.87 8.30 35.84
CA SER A 204 17.76 9.27 35.70
C SER A 204 18.05 10.39 34.70
N LEU A 205 19.19 10.33 33.99
CA LEU A 205 19.63 11.39 33.06
C LEU A 205 20.14 10.83 31.74
N GLY A 206 21.07 9.87 31.76
CA GLY A 206 21.63 9.29 30.55
C GLY A 206 20.82 8.08 30.08
N GLY A 207 20.87 7.78 28.78
CA GLY A 207 20.24 6.60 28.19
C GLY A 207 21.13 5.36 28.22
N GLY A 208 20.53 4.18 28.39
CA GLY A 208 21.25 2.91 28.33
C GLY A 208 21.60 2.50 26.89
N GLY A 209 22.77 1.92 26.65
CA GLY A 209 23.14 1.43 25.31
C GLY A 209 22.32 0.21 24.92
N ALA A 210 22.00 0.05 23.63
CA ALA A 210 21.31 -1.13 23.13
C ALA A 210 22.18 -2.40 23.22
N GLY A 211 21.55 -3.56 23.31
CA GLY A 211 22.26 -4.84 23.19
C GLY A 211 22.57 -5.16 21.72
N GLY A 212 23.69 -5.83 21.44
CA GLY A 212 24.20 -6.08 20.11
C GLY A 212 23.62 -7.33 19.40
N ARG A 213 24.39 -7.90 18.47
CA ARG A 213 23.93 -9.04 17.65
C ARG A 213 24.68 -10.32 18.03
N VAL A 214 23.97 -11.39 18.33
CA VAL A 214 24.54 -12.73 18.52
C VAL A 214 23.93 -13.67 17.48
N ALA A 215 24.76 -14.35 16.68
CA ALA A 215 24.33 -15.41 15.78
C ALA A 215 25.14 -16.68 16.04
N LEU A 216 24.45 -17.78 16.35
CA LEU A 216 25.04 -19.08 16.64
C LEU A 216 24.50 -20.15 15.67
N TYR A 217 25.37 -20.62 14.80
CA TYR A 217 25.16 -21.75 13.91
C TYR A 217 25.82 -22.99 14.49
N TYR A 218 25.10 -24.11 14.53
CA TYR A 218 25.63 -25.34 15.09
C TYR A 218 25.11 -26.60 14.37
N GLY A 219 25.92 -27.67 14.32
CA GLY A 219 25.43 -28.98 13.88
C GLY A 219 24.55 -29.64 14.95
N SER A 220 25.07 -29.74 16.17
CA SER A 220 24.32 -30.19 17.36
C SER A 220 24.72 -29.39 18.60
N SER A 221 23.81 -29.29 19.58
CA SER A 221 24.04 -28.53 20.81
C SER A 221 23.67 -29.33 22.05
N THR A 222 24.57 -29.34 23.03
CA THR A 222 24.28 -29.67 24.44
C THR A 222 24.58 -28.46 25.34
N TYR A 223 24.64 -27.26 24.77
CA TYR A 223 24.94 -26.03 25.50
C TYR A 223 23.74 -25.63 26.36
N SER A 224 23.99 -25.38 27.63
CA SER A 224 22.99 -24.94 28.63
C SER A 224 23.40 -23.65 29.33
N GLY A 225 24.42 -22.98 28.81
CA GLY A 225 24.87 -21.68 29.31
C GLY A 225 23.96 -20.52 28.89
N THR A 226 24.36 -19.31 29.27
CA THR A 226 23.59 -18.09 29.02
C THR A 226 23.98 -17.46 27.68
N ILE A 227 22.99 -17.01 26.90
CA ILE A 227 23.18 -16.14 25.74
C ILE A 227 22.40 -14.85 25.98
N SER A 228 23.08 -13.70 25.98
CA SER A 228 22.49 -12.41 26.28
C SER A 228 22.85 -11.37 25.23
N ALA A 229 21.85 -10.64 24.79
CA ALA A 229 22.00 -9.42 24.00
C ALA A 229 21.10 -8.32 24.58
N LYS A 230 20.96 -8.22 25.91
CA LYS A 230 20.10 -7.20 26.52
C LYS A 230 20.67 -5.79 26.37
N GLY A 231 19.80 -4.78 26.44
CA GLY A 231 20.21 -3.38 26.60
C GLY A 231 20.82 -3.09 27.96
N GLY A 232 21.37 -1.88 28.10
CA GLY A 232 21.84 -1.31 29.35
C GLY A 232 20.74 -0.50 30.06
N ALA A 233 20.88 -0.33 31.37
CA ALA A 233 19.98 0.51 32.16
C ALA A 233 20.22 2.01 31.89
N GLY A 234 19.19 2.84 32.05
CA GLY A 234 19.26 4.29 31.89
C GLY A 234 17.91 4.94 32.16
N ALA A 235 17.81 6.25 31.89
CA ALA A 235 16.56 7.00 32.01
C ALA A 235 15.45 6.36 31.17
N GLN A 236 15.84 5.93 29.97
CA GLN A 236 15.23 4.84 29.23
C GLN A 236 16.28 3.74 29.09
N ALA A 237 15.89 2.49 29.30
CA ALA A 237 16.76 1.35 29.04
C ALA A 237 16.97 1.20 27.52
N GLY A 238 18.17 0.75 27.13
CA GLY A 238 18.43 0.40 25.75
C GLY A 238 17.52 -0.74 25.30
N GLY A 239 17.16 -0.74 24.01
CA GLY A 239 16.48 -1.87 23.39
C GLY A 239 17.35 -3.11 23.45
N ALA A 240 16.70 -4.26 23.52
CA ALA A 240 17.41 -5.52 23.36
C ALA A 240 18.04 -5.57 21.97
N GLY A 241 19.17 -6.27 21.91
CA GLY A 241 19.70 -6.80 20.68
C GLY A 241 18.97 -8.06 20.26
N THR A 242 19.64 -8.86 19.43
CA THR A 242 19.04 -10.06 18.87
C THR A 242 19.95 -11.26 19.03
N VAL A 243 19.36 -12.40 19.40
CA VAL A 243 20.02 -13.70 19.43
C VAL A 243 19.39 -14.57 18.34
N TYR A 244 20.18 -14.97 17.34
CA TYR A 244 19.78 -15.85 16.26
C TYR A 244 20.44 -17.22 16.43
N LEU A 245 19.65 -18.28 16.54
CA LEU A 245 20.13 -19.65 16.72
C LEU A 245 19.73 -20.49 15.52
N LYS A 246 20.67 -21.18 14.88
CA LYS A 246 20.34 -22.03 13.73
C LYS A 246 21.10 -23.34 13.77
N SER A 247 20.37 -24.45 13.90
CA SER A 247 20.97 -25.77 13.70
C SER A 247 21.17 -26.07 12.21
N SER A 248 22.01 -27.06 11.88
CA SER A 248 22.16 -27.54 10.49
C SER A 248 20.88 -28.20 9.94
N GLU A 249 20.00 -28.66 10.82
CA GLU A 249 18.73 -29.32 10.47
C GLU A 249 17.57 -28.33 10.28
N GLN A 250 17.67 -27.16 10.92
CA GLN A 250 16.68 -26.09 10.80
C GLN A 250 16.84 -25.34 9.47
N PRO A 251 15.78 -25.13 8.68
CA PRO A 251 15.87 -24.35 7.44
C PRO A 251 16.15 -22.86 7.72
N TYR A 252 15.51 -22.28 8.74
CA TYR A 252 15.44 -20.82 8.92
C TYR A 252 15.90 -20.31 10.30
N GLY A 253 16.03 -21.16 11.31
CA GLY A 253 16.54 -20.82 12.65
C GLY A 253 15.52 -20.10 13.55
N GLU A 254 15.91 -19.87 14.80
CA GLU A 254 15.14 -19.16 15.82
C GLU A 254 15.69 -17.75 16.06
N LEU A 255 14.79 -16.77 16.18
CA LEU A 255 15.12 -15.43 16.66
C LEU A 255 14.58 -15.23 18.08
N ILE A 256 15.44 -14.77 18.99
CA ILE A 256 15.11 -14.46 20.37
C ILE A 256 15.39 -12.98 20.64
N VAL A 257 14.38 -12.27 21.15
CA VAL A 257 14.48 -10.90 21.68
C VAL A 257 14.14 -10.94 23.17
N ASP A 258 15.14 -10.72 24.01
CA ASP A 258 15.05 -10.80 25.47
C ASP A 258 15.83 -9.63 26.09
N ASN A 259 15.13 -8.78 26.84
CA ASN A 259 15.75 -7.62 27.50
C ASN A 259 15.98 -7.81 29.01
N ALA A 260 15.94 -9.06 29.48
CA ALA A 260 16.18 -9.47 30.85
C ALA A 260 15.34 -8.72 31.91
N GLY A 261 14.13 -8.33 31.54
CA GLY A 261 13.17 -7.67 32.44
C GLY A 261 13.49 -6.20 32.72
N LEU A 262 14.26 -5.52 31.86
CA LEU A 262 14.48 -4.07 31.97
C LEU A 262 13.19 -3.30 31.68
N ASP A 263 12.82 -2.38 32.57
CA ASP A 263 11.65 -1.50 32.44
C ASP A 263 11.97 -0.28 31.58
N ASN A 264 10.95 0.33 30.99
CA ASN A 264 11.08 1.56 30.19
C ASN A 264 12.13 1.42 29.07
N GLN A 265 12.01 0.35 28.30
CA GLN A 265 12.94 -0.02 27.24
C GLN A 265 12.63 0.66 25.90
N ALA A 266 13.67 0.90 25.10
CA ALA A 266 13.53 1.23 23.69
C ALA A 266 13.23 -0.04 22.85
N THR A 267 12.80 0.15 21.60
CA THR A 267 12.42 -0.96 20.70
C THR A 267 13.63 -1.68 20.11
N THR A 268 13.37 -2.85 19.50
CA THR A 268 14.28 -3.65 18.69
C THR A 268 13.72 -3.75 17.26
N PRO A 269 13.96 -2.76 16.39
CA PRO A 269 13.42 -2.77 15.03
C PRO A 269 14.11 -3.81 14.15
N LEU A 270 13.31 -4.59 13.41
CA LEU A 270 13.82 -5.39 12.31
C LEU A 270 14.19 -4.50 11.12
N LEU A 271 15.32 -4.80 10.49
CA LEU A 271 15.86 -4.00 9.39
C LEU A 271 15.67 -4.66 8.02
N GLU A 272 15.25 -5.92 8.01
CA GLU A 272 15.07 -6.74 6.81
C GLU A 272 13.98 -7.79 7.04
N SER A 273 13.29 -8.19 5.97
CA SER A 273 12.34 -9.30 5.99
C SER A 273 13.07 -10.61 6.21
N ILE A 274 12.49 -11.51 7.01
CA ILE A 274 13.15 -12.76 7.41
C ILE A 274 12.14 -13.90 7.55
N SER A 275 12.56 -15.10 7.18
CA SER A 275 11.88 -16.34 7.55
C SER A 275 12.59 -16.98 8.75
N LEU A 276 11.81 -17.53 9.67
CA LEU A 276 12.25 -18.14 10.92
C LEU A 276 11.51 -19.46 11.13
N ASP A 277 12.18 -20.43 11.73
CA ASP A 277 11.51 -21.60 12.29
C ASP A 277 10.69 -21.20 13.51
N MET A 278 11.24 -20.33 14.37
CA MET A 278 10.62 -19.87 15.60
C MET A 278 10.97 -18.41 15.90
N LEU A 279 10.01 -17.67 16.47
CA LEU A 279 10.20 -16.31 16.96
C LEU A 279 9.83 -16.27 18.45
N THR A 280 10.76 -15.82 19.29
CA THR A 280 10.59 -15.73 20.75
C THR A 280 10.83 -14.30 21.20
N VAL A 281 9.81 -13.68 21.81
CA VAL A 281 9.91 -12.35 22.43
C VAL A 281 9.46 -12.46 23.88
N ARG A 282 10.32 -12.09 24.84
CA ARG A 282 10.10 -12.31 26.27
C ARG A 282 10.88 -11.34 27.15
N ASN A 283 10.59 -11.30 28.44
CA ASN A 283 11.33 -10.56 29.47
C ASN A 283 11.56 -9.09 29.06
N ARG A 284 10.50 -8.38 28.64
CA ARG A 284 10.56 -7.00 28.12
C ARG A 284 11.42 -6.84 26.87
N GLY A 285 11.64 -7.92 26.12
CA GLY A 285 11.99 -7.83 24.72
C GLY A 285 10.89 -7.06 23.99
N TYR A 286 11.25 -5.96 23.34
CA TYR A 286 10.31 -5.09 22.65
C TYR A 286 10.61 -5.09 21.16
N LEU A 287 9.98 -6.00 20.42
CA LEU A 287 10.21 -6.19 18.99
C LEU A 287 9.34 -5.25 18.16
N ASP A 288 9.97 -4.49 17.27
CA ASP A 288 9.29 -3.65 16.29
C ASP A 288 9.46 -4.28 14.91
N VAL A 289 8.35 -4.53 14.22
CA VAL A 289 8.30 -4.95 12.82
C VAL A 289 7.85 -3.75 11.96
N PRO A 290 8.77 -3.01 11.33
CA PRO A 290 8.44 -1.80 10.58
C PRO A 290 7.62 -2.07 9.32
N SER A 291 6.99 -1.03 8.77
CA SER A 291 6.27 -1.12 7.49
C SER A 291 7.19 -1.55 6.36
N GLY A 292 6.69 -2.44 5.50
CA GLY A 292 7.47 -3.04 4.41
C GLY A 292 8.32 -4.25 4.82
N ILE A 293 8.44 -4.53 6.13
CA ILE A 293 9.10 -5.73 6.65
C ILE A 293 8.08 -6.86 6.81
N ALA A 294 8.48 -8.06 6.41
CA ALA A 294 7.69 -9.28 6.55
C ALA A 294 8.47 -10.35 7.31
N VAL A 295 7.86 -10.91 8.36
CA VAL A 295 8.42 -11.99 9.18
C VAL A 295 7.61 -13.26 8.95
N GLY A 296 8.20 -14.22 8.26
CA GLY A 296 7.62 -15.55 8.08
C GLY A 296 8.04 -16.47 9.22
N VAL A 297 7.10 -17.17 9.87
CA VAL A 297 7.40 -18.13 10.95
C VAL A 297 6.86 -19.51 10.58
N VAL A 298 7.66 -20.57 10.68
CA VAL A 298 7.21 -21.93 10.29
C VAL A 298 6.29 -22.56 11.33
N THR A 299 6.49 -22.26 12.63
CA THR A 299 5.65 -22.85 13.68
C THR A 299 4.18 -22.52 13.50
N PRO A 300 3.27 -23.46 13.81
CA PRO A 300 1.83 -23.23 13.74
C PRO A 300 1.34 -22.16 14.71
N ALA A 301 2.08 -21.94 15.80
CA ALA A 301 1.76 -20.98 16.82
C ALA A 301 2.80 -19.84 16.88
N LEU A 302 2.30 -18.63 17.12
CA LEU A 302 3.08 -17.47 17.53
C LEU A 302 2.71 -17.14 18.98
N ALA A 303 3.70 -17.01 19.86
CA ALA A 303 3.46 -16.81 21.28
C ALA A 303 4.29 -15.66 21.86
N LEU A 304 3.63 -14.80 22.64
CA LEU A 304 4.24 -13.74 23.43
C LEU A 304 4.02 -14.04 24.91
N HIS A 305 5.11 -14.20 25.65
CA HIS A 305 5.11 -14.58 27.05
C HIS A 305 6.11 -13.77 27.88
N ASP A 306 5.97 -13.88 29.21
CA ASP A 306 6.88 -13.28 30.20
C ASP A 306 7.13 -11.78 29.97
N ALA A 307 6.06 -11.01 29.78
CA ALA A 307 6.10 -9.59 29.44
C ALA A 307 6.89 -9.28 28.15
N GLY A 308 6.73 -10.10 27.11
CA GLY A 308 7.20 -9.79 25.77
C GLY A 308 6.32 -8.73 25.11
N GLU A 309 6.91 -7.80 24.36
CA GLU A 309 6.20 -6.71 23.71
C GLU A 309 6.50 -6.74 22.20
N MET A 310 5.46 -6.62 21.37
CA MET A 310 5.61 -6.61 19.92
C MET A 310 4.70 -5.57 19.27
N ILE A 311 5.26 -4.73 18.39
CA ILE A 311 4.49 -3.84 17.51
C ILE A 311 4.63 -4.29 16.06
N LEU A 312 3.49 -4.36 15.37
CA LEU A 312 3.41 -4.68 13.95
C LEU A 312 3.01 -3.43 13.15
N HIS A 313 3.96 -2.83 12.45
CA HIS A 313 3.71 -1.92 11.32
C HIS A 313 3.83 -2.64 9.96
N GLY A 314 4.54 -3.77 9.94
CA GLY A 314 4.67 -4.71 8.82
C GLY A 314 3.88 -6.00 9.07
N ARG A 315 4.24 -7.09 8.36
CA ARG A 315 3.49 -8.35 8.40
C ARG A 315 4.22 -9.44 9.17
N VAL A 316 3.51 -10.17 10.03
CA VAL A 316 3.97 -11.45 10.60
C VAL A 316 3.02 -12.54 10.13
N PHE A 317 3.53 -13.61 9.55
CA PHE A 317 2.72 -14.64 8.92
C PHE A 317 3.33 -16.04 9.06
N ARG A 318 2.48 -17.06 8.97
CA ARG A 318 2.95 -18.45 8.96
C ARG A 318 3.53 -18.80 7.59
N THR A 319 4.77 -19.26 7.57
CA THR A 319 5.44 -19.70 6.34
C THR A 319 4.87 -21.04 5.88
N GLY A 320 4.58 -21.17 4.58
CA GLY A 320 4.10 -22.41 3.99
C GLY A 320 2.59 -22.60 3.98
N THR A 321 1.80 -21.58 4.36
CA THR A 321 0.34 -21.56 4.18
C THR A 321 -0.06 -20.52 3.14
N ALA A 322 -1.10 -20.80 2.35
CA ALA A 322 -1.55 -19.92 1.26
C ALA A 322 -1.96 -18.51 1.75
N ASN A 323 -2.53 -18.44 2.95
CA ASN A 323 -3.03 -17.19 3.54
C ASN A 323 -2.07 -16.61 4.60
N GLY A 324 -0.99 -17.32 4.94
CA GLY A 324 -0.08 -16.91 6.01
C GLY A 324 -0.68 -17.01 7.42
N GLU A 325 -1.74 -17.79 7.59
CA GLU A 325 -2.51 -17.93 8.83
C GLU A 325 -1.85 -18.85 9.85
N PHE A 326 -1.80 -18.41 11.11
CA PHE A 326 -1.40 -19.22 12.27
C PHE A 326 -2.58 -20.07 12.78
N ASP A 327 -2.29 -21.25 13.30
CA ASP A 327 -3.30 -22.05 14.00
C ASP A 327 -3.67 -21.38 15.34
N LEU A 328 -2.68 -20.74 15.99
CA LEU A 328 -2.86 -20.02 17.25
C LEU A 328 -1.89 -18.83 17.33
N VAL A 329 -2.39 -17.67 17.74
CA VAL A 329 -1.59 -16.58 18.30
C VAL A 329 -1.94 -16.44 19.77
N ASP A 330 -0.96 -16.58 20.66
CA ASP A 330 -1.16 -16.54 22.11
C ASP A 330 -0.40 -15.37 22.75
N VAL A 331 -1.13 -14.43 23.33
CA VAL A 331 -0.57 -13.27 24.05
C VAL A 331 -0.90 -13.43 25.52
N ALA A 332 0.09 -13.82 26.33
CA ALA A 332 -0.13 -14.17 27.73
C ALA A 332 0.93 -13.57 28.66
N THR A 333 0.74 -13.74 29.97
CA THR A 333 1.72 -13.41 31.02
C THR A 333 2.25 -11.99 30.92
N SER A 334 1.35 -11.00 31.00
CA SER A 334 1.65 -9.56 30.92
C SER A 334 2.31 -9.09 29.62
N SER A 335 2.22 -9.88 28.55
CA SER A 335 2.75 -9.50 27.22
C SER A 335 1.84 -8.53 26.50
N GLU A 336 2.39 -7.78 25.55
CA GLU A 336 1.66 -6.82 24.75
C GLU A 336 1.88 -7.08 23.25
N LEU A 337 0.77 -7.16 22.50
CA LEU A 337 0.77 -7.17 21.05
C LEU A 337 0.04 -5.92 20.56
N THR A 338 0.73 -5.10 19.77
CA THR A 338 0.13 -3.96 19.08
C THR A 338 0.13 -4.22 17.58
N VAL A 339 -1.04 -4.17 16.95
CA VAL A 339 -1.17 -4.18 15.49
C VAL A 339 -1.48 -2.76 15.06
N ASP A 340 -0.49 -2.06 14.53
CA ASP A 340 -0.56 -0.65 14.13
C ASP A 340 -0.73 -0.51 12.60
N GLN A 341 -0.78 0.71 12.08
CA GLN A 341 -1.07 1.02 10.68
C GLN A 341 -0.21 0.19 9.71
N GLY A 342 -0.88 -0.54 8.79
CA GLY A 342 -0.22 -1.42 7.82
C GLY A 342 0.21 -2.78 8.38
N GLY A 343 0.04 -2.99 9.69
CA GLY A 343 0.26 -4.24 10.38
C GLY A 343 -0.61 -5.37 9.83
N GLY A 344 0.00 -6.55 9.67
CA GLY A 344 -0.69 -7.74 9.16
C GLY A 344 -0.43 -8.97 10.00
N LEU A 345 -1.51 -9.65 10.37
CA LEU A 345 -1.51 -10.89 11.13
C LEU A 345 -2.79 -11.68 10.82
N ALA A 346 -2.65 -12.98 10.58
CA ALA A 346 -3.80 -13.86 10.36
C ALA A 346 -3.72 -15.06 11.31
N ALA A 347 -4.84 -15.42 11.95
CA ALA A 347 -4.90 -16.55 12.85
C ALA A 347 -6.29 -17.20 12.90
N ALA A 348 -6.33 -18.52 12.95
CA ALA A 348 -7.57 -19.24 13.23
C ALA A 348 -8.07 -18.93 14.65
N GLU A 349 -7.14 -18.80 15.61
CA GLU A 349 -7.44 -18.41 16.99
C GLU A 349 -6.43 -17.40 17.52
N LEU A 350 -6.91 -16.32 18.15
CA LEU A 350 -6.11 -15.33 18.87
C LEU A 350 -6.53 -15.30 20.34
N ARG A 351 -5.63 -15.65 21.25
CA ARG A 351 -5.86 -15.66 22.70
C ARG A 351 -5.14 -14.52 23.39
N VAL A 352 -5.83 -13.87 24.32
CA VAL A 352 -5.25 -12.87 25.22
C VAL A 352 -5.60 -13.24 26.66
N SER A 353 -4.59 -13.41 27.52
CA SER A 353 -4.80 -13.88 28.90
C SER A 353 -3.77 -13.33 29.89
N SER A 354 -3.99 -13.60 31.18
CA SER A 354 -2.96 -13.47 32.22
C SER A 354 -2.32 -12.07 32.25
N LEU A 355 -3.16 -11.03 32.30
CA LEU A 355 -2.78 -9.61 32.29
C LEU A 355 -2.13 -9.11 30.99
N ALA A 356 -2.19 -9.89 29.91
CA ALA A 356 -1.73 -9.47 28.59
C ALA A 356 -2.71 -8.51 27.92
N SER A 357 -2.19 -7.73 26.97
CA SER A 357 -2.97 -6.81 26.15
C SER A 357 -2.75 -6.98 24.66
N LEU A 358 -3.85 -6.90 23.91
CA LEU A 358 -3.88 -6.64 22.49
C LEU A 358 -4.30 -5.18 22.27
N ALA A 359 -3.62 -4.46 21.38
CA ALA A 359 -3.96 -3.08 21.05
C ALA A 359 -4.03 -2.87 19.53
N MET A 360 -5.06 -2.12 19.11
CA MET A 360 -5.23 -1.62 17.74
C MET A 360 -5.46 -0.11 17.79
N PRO A 361 -4.40 0.72 17.69
CA PRO A 361 -4.51 2.18 17.65
C PRO A 361 -5.27 2.66 16.40
N LEU A 362 -5.70 3.93 16.38
CA LEU A 362 -6.41 4.48 15.23
C LEU A 362 -5.48 4.66 14.05
N ASN A 363 -5.76 3.97 12.94
CA ASN A 363 -5.47 4.34 11.56
C ASN A 363 -6.15 3.31 10.62
N VAL A 364 -6.62 3.74 9.45
CA VAL A 364 -7.79 3.15 8.75
C VAL A 364 -7.53 1.84 7.98
N VAL A 365 -6.38 1.17 8.10
CA VAL A 365 -6.17 -0.15 7.50
C VAL A 365 -5.26 -1.02 8.36
N HIS A 366 -5.84 -2.06 8.97
CA HIS A 366 -5.12 -3.21 9.51
C HIS A 366 -5.51 -4.44 8.70
N SER A 367 -4.57 -5.36 8.47
CA SER A 367 -4.88 -6.68 7.90
C SER A 367 -4.87 -7.74 9.01
N LEU A 368 -5.69 -7.50 10.04
CA LEU A 368 -5.96 -8.49 11.09
C LEU A 368 -7.13 -9.36 10.63
N ALA A 369 -6.85 -10.63 10.32
CA ALA A 369 -7.85 -11.62 9.95
C ALA A 369 -7.87 -12.73 11.01
N VAL A 370 -8.93 -12.77 11.82
CA VAL A 370 -9.02 -13.73 12.92
C VAL A 370 -10.39 -14.40 12.95
N ASP A 371 -10.40 -15.72 12.88
CA ASP A 371 -11.62 -16.52 12.92
C ASP A 371 -12.21 -16.58 14.34
N GLN A 372 -11.39 -16.77 15.36
CA GLN A 372 -11.81 -16.83 16.77
C GLN A 372 -10.95 -15.90 17.64
N LEU A 373 -11.57 -14.88 18.26
CA LEU A 373 -10.93 -14.07 19.30
C LEU A 373 -11.36 -14.54 20.69
N GLU A 374 -10.39 -14.82 21.56
CA GLU A 374 -10.58 -15.29 22.93
C GLU A 374 -9.93 -14.32 23.94
N LEU A 375 -10.75 -13.58 24.69
CA LEU A 375 -10.30 -12.77 25.82
C LEU A 375 -10.52 -13.56 27.11
N LEU A 376 -9.44 -14.20 27.59
CA LEU A 376 -9.45 -15.05 28.77
C LEU A 376 -9.19 -14.23 30.04
N SER A 377 -9.08 -14.90 31.18
CA SER A 377 -8.93 -14.23 32.48
C SER A 377 -7.74 -13.27 32.50
N GLY A 378 -8.01 -11.99 32.77
CA GLY A 378 -7.02 -10.92 32.79
C GLY A 378 -6.58 -10.42 31.41
N GLY A 379 -7.07 -11.00 30.31
CA GLY A 379 -6.78 -10.53 28.97
C GLY A 379 -7.55 -9.24 28.64
N THR A 380 -6.86 -8.26 28.06
CA THR A 380 -7.48 -6.99 27.65
C THR A 380 -7.29 -6.76 26.15
N PHE A 381 -8.35 -6.38 25.44
CA PHE A 381 -8.25 -5.88 24.08
C PHE A 381 -8.65 -4.41 24.02
N GLN A 382 -7.73 -3.56 23.55
CA GLN A 382 -7.96 -2.15 23.27
C GLN A 382 -8.19 -1.94 21.77
N LEU A 383 -9.45 -1.90 21.36
CA LEU A 383 -9.87 -1.67 19.98
C LEU A 383 -10.22 -0.19 19.81
N ASN A 384 -9.51 0.55 18.94
CA ASN A 384 -9.81 1.96 18.66
C ASN A 384 -10.33 2.21 17.24
N THR A 385 -10.42 1.15 16.43
CA THR A 385 -10.80 1.20 15.01
C THR A 385 -11.90 0.18 14.71
N LEU A 386 -12.27 0.03 13.43
CA LEU A 386 -13.10 -1.07 12.98
C LEU A 386 -12.29 -2.36 12.95
N ALA A 387 -12.83 -3.45 13.51
CA ALA A 387 -12.28 -4.79 13.37
C ALA A 387 -13.39 -5.80 13.06
N THR A 388 -13.05 -6.81 12.25
CA THR A 388 -13.94 -7.91 11.88
C THR A 388 -13.35 -9.23 12.37
N PHE A 389 -14.17 -10.03 13.03
CA PHE A 389 -13.82 -11.38 13.50
C PHE A 389 -14.85 -12.39 13.02
N GLY A 390 -14.50 -13.67 13.00
CA GLY A 390 -15.49 -14.75 12.91
C GLY A 390 -16.36 -14.77 14.16
N ASN A 391 -15.84 -15.30 15.26
CA ASN A 391 -16.47 -15.28 16.57
C ASN A 391 -15.62 -14.52 17.59
N VAL A 392 -16.27 -14.00 18.62
CA VAL A 392 -15.62 -13.34 19.76
C VAL A 392 -16.12 -13.96 21.06
N HIS A 393 -15.20 -14.41 21.91
CA HIS A 393 -15.50 -14.89 23.24
C HIS A 393 -14.75 -14.08 24.29
N ILE A 394 -15.49 -13.54 25.26
CA ILE A 394 -14.97 -12.80 26.41
C ILE A 394 -15.31 -13.59 27.67
N ALA A 395 -14.32 -14.32 28.19
CA ALA A 395 -14.45 -15.16 29.36
C ALA A 395 -14.42 -14.33 30.68
N LEU A 396 -14.56 -15.02 31.82
CA LEU A 396 -14.45 -14.41 33.15
C LEU A 396 -13.14 -13.63 33.32
N GLY A 397 -13.26 -12.31 33.52
CA GLY A 397 -12.13 -11.41 33.71
C GLY A 397 -11.45 -10.94 32.42
N GLY A 398 -11.94 -11.35 31.25
CA GLY A 398 -11.57 -10.77 29.97
C GLY A 398 -12.27 -9.41 29.77
N VAL A 399 -11.57 -8.46 29.13
CA VAL A 399 -12.07 -7.09 28.94
C VAL A 399 -11.82 -6.59 27.51
N LEU A 400 -12.89 -6.22 26.82
CA LEU A 400 -12.83 -5.42 25.59
C LEU A 400 -13.08 -3.95 25.90
N THR A 401 -12.22 -3.06 25.42
CA THR A 401 -12.28 -1.62 25.67
C THR A 401 -11.63 -0.82 24.52
N HIS A 402 -11.54 0.51 24.63
CA HIS A 402 -10.76 1.38 23.74
C HIS A 402 -9.94 2.37 24.55
N ALA A 403 -8.85 2.92 24.02
CA ALA A 403 -8.02 3.92 24.71
C ALA A 403 -8.83 5.19 25.07
N THR A 404 -8.52 5.81 26.21
CA THR A 404 -9.20 7.04 26.66
C THR A 404 -9.00 8.18 25.67
N GLY A 405 -10.04 9.00 25.46
CA GLY A 405 -9.98 10.13 24.53
C GLY A 405 -10.22 9.74 23.06
N GLN A 406 -10.44 8.45 22.76
CA GLN A 406 -10.83 8.00 21.44
C GLN A 406 -12.35 8.03 21.22
N ALA A 407 -12.76 8.05 19.96
CA ALA A 407 -14.16 8.21 19.55
C ALA A 407 -15.08 7.01 19.92
N GLY A 408 -14.52 5.91 20.44
CA GLY A 408 -15.18 4.62 20.61
C GLY A 408 -14.68 3.59 19.61
N PHE A 409 -15.34 2.42 19.54
CA PHE A 409 -14.98 1.38 18.58
C PHE A 409 -16.17 0.84 17.80
N ASN A 410 -15.87 0.17 16.69
CA ASN A 410 -16.82 -0.60 15.88
C ASN A 410 -16.32 -2.05 15.80
N LEU A 411 -17.14 -3.01 16.22
CA LEU A 411 -16.83 -4.44 16.13
C LEU A 411 -17.84 -5.10 15.20
N MET A 412 -17.34 -5.79 14.18
CA MET A 412 -18.12 -6.68 13.33
C MET A 412 -17.77 -8.13 13.65
N ALA A 413 -18.78 -8.98 13.84
CA ALA A 413 -18.62 -10.42 13.97
C ALA A 413 -19.51 -11.12 12.93
N THR A 414 -18.91 -11.94 12.06
CA THR A 414 -19.65 -12.71 11.05
C THR A 414 -20.31 -13.96 11.64
N GLY A 415 -19.90 -14.36 12.85
CA GLY A 415 -20.46 -15.43 13.65
C GLY A 415 -21.01 -14.92 15.00
N ASP A 416 -20.70 -15.64 16.08
CA ASP A 416 -21.25 -15.39 17.42
C ASP A 416 -20.35 -14.50 18.27
N VAL A 417 -20.96 -13.71 19.15
CA VAL A 417 -20.26 -12.99 20.23
C VAL A 417 -20.80 -13.47 21.57
N THR A 418 -19.94 -14.08 22.39
CA THR A 418 -20.28 -14.55 23.74
C THR A 418 -19.50 -13.78 24.79
N VAL A 419 -20.20 -13.21 25.76
CA VAL A 419 -19.61 -12.55 26.94
C VAL A 419 -20.09 -13.28 28.17
N ASP A 420 -19.21 -14.08 28.76
CA ASP A 420 -19.50 -14.91 29.93
C ASP A 420 -19.68 -14.07 31.20
N LEU A 421 -20.23 -14.68 32.24
CA LEU A 421 -20.36 -14.05 33.55
C LEU A 421 -19.00 -13.56 34.06
N GLY A 422 -18.91 -12.24 34.30
CA GLY A 422 -17.70 -11.55 34.74
C GLY A 422 -16.71 -11.19 33.62
N GLY A 423 -16.99 -11.57 32.37
CA GLY A 423 -16.40 -10.94 31.18
C GLY A 423 -17.06 -9.59 30.90
N LYS A 424 -16.31 -8.66 30.28
CA LYS A 424 -16.76 -7.28 30.11
C LYS A 424 -16.44 -6.69 28.73
N ILE A 425 -17.40 -5.93 28.20
CA ILE A 425 -17.15 -4.88 27.22
C ILE A 425 -17.35 -3.55 27.97
N ASP A 426 -16.25 -2.87 28.31
CA ASP A 426 -16.25 -1.78 29.29
C ASP A 426 -15.65 -0.48 28.74
N LEU A 427 -16.49 0.54 28.64
CA LEU A 427 -16.16 1.89 28.21
C LEU A 427 -16.59 2.93 29.26
N ASP A 428 -16.69 2.54 30.52
CA ASP A 428 -17.04 3.45 31.60
C ASP A 428 -15.99 4.57 31.71
N GLY A 429 -16.43 5.83 31.71
CA GLY A 429 -15.55 7.00 31.82
C GLY A 429 -14.63 7.26 30.61
N ARG A 430 -14.79 6.54 29.49
CA ARG A 430 -13.92 6.66 28.31
C ARG A 430 -14.39 7.68 27.25
N GLY A 431 -15.45 8.42 27.54
CA GLY A 431 -15.93 9.54 26.75
C GLY A 431 -15.17 10.83 27.02
N PHE A 432 -15.87 11.97 26.96
CA PHE A 432 -15.23 13.26 27.20
C PHE A 432 -14.75 13.40 28.65
N ALA A 433 -13.54 13.95 28.82
CA ALA A 433 -13.00 14.29 30.13
C ALA A 433 -13.85 15.36 30.85
N ALA A 434 -13.58 15.57 32.15
CA ALA A 434 -14.27 16.53 33.00
C ALA A 434 -14.42 17.92 32.35
N GLY A 435 -15.64 18.45 32.34
CA GLY A 435 -15.98 19.74 31.71
C GLY A 435 -15.97 19.74 30.17
N GLY A 436 -15.73 18.60 29.51
CA GLY A 436 -15.73 18.45 28.06
C GLY A 436 -17.01 17.83 27.50
N GLY A 437 -17.28 18.06 26.22
CA GLY A 437 -18.37 17.45 25.45
C GLY A 437 -19.62 18.32 25.26
N PRO A 438 -20.53 17.96 24.33
CA PRO A 438 -21.68 18.78 23.95
C PRO A 438 -22.68 19.07 25.07
N GLY A 439 -22.76 18.18 26.06
CA GLY A 439 -23.58 18.33 27.26
C GLY A 439 -22.74 18.43 28.52
N ALA A 440 -21.56 19.07 28.45
CA ALA A 440 -20.69 19.23 29.62
C ALA A 440 -21.43 19.89 30.81
N GLY A 441 -21.13 19.41 32.01
CA GLY A 441 -21.61 20.04 33.23
C GLY A 441 -20.94 21.40 33.48
N SER A 442 -21.71 22.39 33.93
CA SER A 442 -21.15 23.70 34.28
C SER A 442 -20.17 23.59 35.46
N SER A 443 -18.96 24.12 35.30
CA SER A 443 -17.96 24.20 36.37
C SER A 443 -18.23 25.41 37.27
N GLY A 444 -17.96 25.28 38.57
CA GLY A 444 -18.23 26.34 39.55
C GLY A 444 -17.89 25.93 40.98
N ILE A 445 -18.53 26.56 41.97
CA ILE A 445 -18.35 26.19 43.38
C ILE A 445 -18.87 24.76 43.63
N GLU A 446 -20.05 24.45 43.08
CA GLU A 446 -20.61 23.09 42.99
C GLU A 446 -20.84 22.75 41.51
N GLY A 447 -20.07 21.82 40.98
CA GLY A 447 -20.13 21.37 39.60
C GLY A 447 -21.46 20.68 39.28
N ALA A 448 -22.05 21.05 38.14
CA ALA A 448 -23.28 20.44 37.66
C ALA A 448 -22.99 19.12 36.92
N GLY A 449 -23.94 18.19 36.92
CA GLY A 449 -23.82 16.92 36.21
C GLY A 449 -23.91 17.11 34.70
N ALA A 450 -23.26 16.22 33.94
CA ALA A 450 -23.27 16.24 32.48
C ALA A 450 -24.58 15.68 31.90
N GLY A 451 -24.94 16.10 30.69
CA GLY A 451 -26.07 15.58 29.90
C GLY A 451 -25.59 14.72 28.73
N HIS A 452 -26.41 13.74 28.35
CA HIS A 452 -26.39 12.92 27.13
C HIS A 452 -27.60 11.98 27.24
N GLY A 453 -28.46 11.83 26.23
CA GLY A 453 -29.73 11.08 26.38
C GLY A 453 -30.79 11.81 27.23
N GLY A 454 -30.42 12.24 28.44
CA GLY A 454 -31.16 13.12 29.35
C GLY A 454 -30.38 14.36 29.78
N ILE A 455 -31.00 15.21 30.61
CA ILE A 455 -30.40 16.42 31.18
C ILE A 455 -29.69 16.09 32.50
N GLY A 456 -28.48 16.61 32.70
CA GLY A 456 -27.72 16.44 33.94
C GLY A 456 -28.35 17.16 35.14
N GLY A 457 -28.05 16.67 36.34
CA GLY A 457 -28.47 17.29 37.59
C GLY A 457 -27.79 18.64 37.83
N SER A 458 -28.47 19.59 38.45
CA SER A 458 -27.88 20.89 38.80
C SER A 458 -26.97 20.80 40.02
N GLY A 459 -25.84 21.51 39.97
CA GLY A 459 -25.05 21.93 41.14
C GLY A 459 -25.38 23.39 41.48
N SER A 460 -24.37 24.27 41.46
CA SER A 460 -24.57 25.73 41.55
C SER A 460 -25.17 26.34 40.26
N ALA A 461 -25.14 25.58 39.17
CA ALA A 461 -25.72 25.93 37.87
C ALA A 461 -26.53 24.75 37.31
N ASN A 462 -27.29 24.98 36.23
CA ASN A 462 -28.03 23.93 35.54
C ASN A 462 -27.07 22.85 35.00
N GLY A 463 -27.52 21.59 35.03
CA GLY A 463 -26.77 20.49 34.43
C GLY A 463 -26.75 20.54 32.91
N GLY A 464 -25.88 19.73 32.33
CA GLY A 464 -25.66 19.66 30.89
C GLY A 464 -26.92 19.22 30.13
N VAL A 465 -27.05 19.68 28.88
CA VAL A 465 -28.21 19.39 28.02
C VAL A 465 -28.16 17.97 27.43
N ALA A 466 -29.32 17.43 27.07
CA ALA A 466 -29.43 16.18 26.33
C ALA A 466 -29.04 16.36 24.85
N TYR A 467 -28.42 15.34 24.24
CA TYR A 467 -28.11 15.27 22.81
C TYR A 467 -28.04 13.80 22.34
N GLY A 468 -27.75 13.58 21.06
CA GLY A 468 -27.67 12.25 20.42
C GLY A 468 -28.99 11.77 19.83
N LEU A 469 -28.93 10.73 19.00
CA LEU A 469 -30.10 10.11 18.36
C LEU A 469 -30.55 8.87 19.11
N LEU A 470 -31.87 8.67 19.22
CA LEU A 470 -32.47 7.51 19.88
C LEU A 470 -32.20 6.19 19.15
N THR A 471 -32.41 6.18 17.84
CA THR A 471 -32.36 5.00 16.98
C THR A 471 -30.97 4.72 16.41
N ASN A 472 -30.06 5.71 16.42
CA ASN A 472 -28.68 5.54 15.99
C ASN A 472 -27.72 6.25 16.95
N PRO A 473 -27.60 5.77 18.21
CA PRO A 473 -26.69 6.34 19.19
C PRO A 473 -25.22 6.10 18.81
N ASP A 474 -24.49 7.18 18.52
CA ASP A 474 -23.12 7.11 18.00
C ASP A 474 -22.18 8.15 18.64
N LEU A 475 -22.58 8.74 19.79
CA LEU A 475 -21.84 9.84 20.41
C LEU A 475 -21.33 9.47 21.81
N LEU A 476 -20.12 9.94 22.14
CA LEU A 476 -19.54 9.84 23.48
C LEU A 476 -20.39 10.60 24.51
N GLY A 477 -20.38 10.14 25.75
CA GLY A 477 -20.93 10.86 26.90
C GLY A 477 -20.06 12.05 27.31
N SER A 478 -20.67 13.07 27.92
CA SER A 478 -20.00 14.31 28.34
C SER A 478 -19.41 14.21 29.74
N GLY A 479 -18.38 15.01 30.02
CA GLY A 479 -17.82 15.16 31.36
C GLY A 479 -18.65 16.11 32.26
N GLY A 480 -18.75 15.78 33.55
CA GLY A 480 -19.36 16.60 34.57
C GLY A 480 -18.54 17.87 34.86
N GLY A 481 -19.18 18.88 35.46
CA GLY A 481 -18.52 20.14 35.78
C GLY A 481 -17.56 20.03 36.96
N ASN A 482 -16.44 20.75 36.90
CA ASN A 482 -15.49 20.82 38.00
C ASN A 482 -16.08 21.63 39.17
N GLY A 483 -15.83 21.14 40.39
CA GLY A 483 -16.06 21.86 41.62
C GLY A 483 -14.81 22.61 42.07
N TYR A 484 -14.91 23.47 43.09
CA TYR A 484 -13.79 24.29 43.55
C TYR A 484 -12.56 23.47 44.02
N TYR A 485 -12.77 22.28 44.59
CA TYR A 485 -11.71 21.33 45.00
C TYR A 485 -11.93 19.91 44.45
N GLY A 486 -12.60 19.79 43.29
CA GLY A 486 -12.99 18.50 42.76
C GLY A 486 -13.09 18.48 41.25
N VAL A 487 -12.72 17.33 40.67
CA VAL A 487 -12.75 17.11 39.23
C VAL A 487 -14.07 16.43 38.86
N GLY A 488 -14.76 16.96 37.86
CA GLY A 488 -15.98 16.34 37.35
C GLY A 488 -15.72 14.93 36.82
N GLY A 489 -16.73 14.07 36.85
CA GLY A 489 -16.61 12.73 36.27
C GLY A 489 -16.47 12.79 34.75
N ALA A 490 -15.68 11.91 34.15
CA ALA A 490 -15.63 11.71 32.70
C ALA A 490 -16.90 11.00 32.20
N GLY A 491 -17.33 11.33 30.98
CA GLY A 491 -18.48 10.68 30.33
C GLY A 491 -18.18 9.25 29.87
N GLY A 492 -19.21 8.45 29.58
CA GLY A 492 -19.05 7.09 29.03
C GLY A 492 -18.66 7.07 27.56
N GLY A 493 -18.03 5.99 27.09
CA GLY A 493 -17.60 5.83 25.70
C GLY A 493 -18.72 5.50 24.69
N ARG A 494 -18.34 5.10 23.47
CA ARG A 494 -19.26 4.72 22.39
C ARG A 494 -18.96 3.30 21.89
N ILE A 495 -19.98 2.45 21.93
CA ILE A 495 -19.92 1.05 21.48
C ILE A 495 -20.83 0.87 20.27
N ARG A 496 -20.30 0.29 19.18
CA ARG A 496 -21.08 -0.20 18.05
C ARG A 496 -20.73 -1.65 17.74
N LEU A 497 -21.71 -2.54 17.88
CA LEU A 497 -21.58 -3.97 17.58
C LEU A 497 -22.50 -4.34 16.40
N THR A 498 -21.97 -5.03 15.41
CA THR A 498 -22.72 -5.66 14.32
C THR A 498 -22.37 -7.15 14.29
N ILE A 499 -23.35 -8.01 14.54
CA ILE A 499 -23.16 -9.43 14.83
C ILE A 499 -24.12 -10.24 13.95
N ASP A 500 -23.62 -10.99 12.98
CA ASP A 500 -24.48 -11.77 12.09
C ASP A 500 -25.15 -12.96 12.81
N GLY A 501 -24.45 -13.55 13.77
CA GLY A 501 -24.93 -14.66 14.60
C GLY A 501 -25.63 -14.22 15.89
N THR A 502 -25.31 -14.92 16.98
CA THR A 502 -25.88 -14.71 18.32
C THR A 502 -24.96 -13.82 19.15
N PHE A 503 -25.51 -12.71 19.66
CA PHE A 503 -24.93 -11.98 20.79
C PHE A 503 -25.44 -12.56 22.11
N LYS A 504 -24.65 -13.44 22.73
CA LYS A 504 -24.94 -14.02 24.05
C LYS A 504 -24.22 -13.26 25.15
N LEU A 505 -24.96 -12.49 25.94
CA LEU A 505 -24.43 -11.65 27.01
C LEU A 505 -24.88 -12.14 28.39
N ASP A 506 -24.00 -12.84 29.11
CA ASP A 506 -24.14 -13.21 30.53
C ASP A 506 -23.30 -12.29 31.45
N GLY A 507 -22.28 -11.61 30.90
CA GLY A 507 -21.47 -10.60 31.58
C GLY A 507 -22.00 -9.16 31.51
N ASP A 508 -21.08 -8.18 31.41
CA ASP A 508 -21.42 -6.74 31.38
C ASP A 508 -21.03 -6.08 30.04
N LEU A 509 -21.96 -5.30 29.47
CA LEU A 509 -21.75 -4.36 28.37
C LEU A 509 -22.03 -2.95 28.89
N SER A 510 -21.01 -2.11 29.08
CA SER A 510 -21.15 -0.83 29.79
C SER A 510 -20.43 0.34 29.12
N ALA A 511 -21.10 1.49 29.09
CA ALA A 511 -20.55 2.79 28.71
C ALA A 511 -21.10 3.89 29.64
N GLY A 512 -20.95 3.70 30.94
CA GLY A 512 -21.40 4.62 31.99
C GLY A 512 -20.47 5.82 32.19
N GLY A 513 -21.02 6.91 32.73
CA GLY A 513 -20.24 8.05 33.19
C GLY A 513 -19.63 7.79 34.57
N THR A 514 -18.43 8.31 34.81
CA THR A 514 -17.78 8.20 36.12
C THR A 514 -18.30 9.25 37.09
N ASN A 515 -18.14 8.97 38.39
CA ASN A 515 -18.52 9.89 39.45
C ASN A 515 -17.61 11.13 39.46
N GLY A 516 -18.16 12.26 39.89
CA GLY A 516 -17.33 13.40 40.30
C GLY A 516 -16.45 13.01 41.48
N THR A 517 -15.25 13.59 41.54
CA THR A 517 -14.30 13.39 42.64
C THR A 517 -14.07 14.72 43.36
N GLY A 518 -13.61 14.66 44.60
CA GLY A 518 -13.24 15.87 45.34
C GLY A 518 -12.60 15.55 46.68
N TRP A 519 -12.12 16.58 47.36
CA TRP A 519 -11.53 16.47 48.69
C TRP A 519 -12.36 17.23 49.73
N GLN A 520 -12.59 16.63 50.89
CA GLN A 520 -13.40 17.20 51.96
C GLN A 520 -12.49 17.70 53.09
N PRO A 521 -12.34 19.03 53.32
CA PRO A 521 -11.55 19.53 54.44
C PRO A 521 -12.17 19.19 55.80
N PRO A 522 -11.35 19.00 56.87
CA PRO A 522 -11.83 18.66 58.22
C PRO A 522 -12.76 19.69 58.89
N MET A 523 -12.94 20.89 58.32
CA MET A 523 -13.70 21.98 58.92
C MET A 523 -14.60 22.75 57.91
N GLY A 524 -15.49 22.04 57.21
CA GLY A 524 -16.75 22.62 56.68
C GLY A 524 -16.81 23.02 55.20
N SER A 525 -17.99 22.73 54.61
CA SER A 525 -18.44 22.84 53.20
C SER A 525 -17.76 21.89 52.21
N ALA A 526 -18.35 20.70 52.01
CA ALA A 526 -18.01 19.83 50.90
C ALA A 526 -18.37 20.54 49.57
N HIS A 527 -17.37 20.81 48.73
CA HIS A 527 -17.58 21.31 47.37
C HIS A 527 -17.81 20.11 46.45
N GLY A 528 -18.96 20.06 45.79
CA GLY A 528 -19.32 18.92 44.95
C GLY A 528 -18.86 19.12 43.51
N ALA A 529 -18.21 18.12 42.91
CA ALA A 529 -18.01 18.03 41.47
C ALA A 529 -19.16 17.25 40.82
N GLY A 530 -19.51 17.57 39.58
CA GLY A 530 -20.60 16.92 38.86
C GLY A 530 -20.21 15.54 38.34
N GLY A 531 -21.18 14.62 38.22
CA GLY A 531 -20.97 13.33 37.57
C GLY A 531 -20.98 13.42 36.04
N GLY A 532 -20.21 12.55 35.37
CA GLY A 532 -20.21 12.41 33.91
C GLY A 532 -21.48 11.74 33.40
N SER A 533 -21.91 12.01 32.17
CA SER A 533 -23.08 11.32 31.59
C SER A 533 -22.71 9.97 30.99
N GLY A 534 -23.68 9.05 30.91
CA GLY A 534 -23.51 7.80 30.15
C GLY A 534 -23.29 8.07 28.66
N GLY A 535 -22.65 7.13 27.96
CA GLY A 535 -22.32 7.19 26.54
C GLY A 535 -23.36 6.58 25.62
N SER A 536 -22.92 5.95 24.53
CA SER A 536 -23.77 5.33 23.51
C SER A 536 -23.47 3.85 23.34
N ILE A 537 -24.52 3.02 23.27
CA ILE A 537 -24.45 1.61 22.90
C ILE A 537 -25.40 1.36 21.73
N TYR A 538 -24.84 0.86 20.63
CA TYR A 538 -25.57 0.36 19.47
C TYR A 538 -25.23 -1.12 19.27
N VAL A 539 -26.24 -1.98 19.22
CA VAL A 539 -26.09 -3.40 18.90
C VAL A 539 -27.04 -3.75 17.77
N ASP A 540 -26.54 -4.38 16.73
CA ASP A 540 -27.30 -5.06 15.68
C ASP A 540 -26.86 -6.52 15.64
N ALA A 541 -27.78 -7.44 15.97
CA ALA A 541 -27.46 -8.86 16.11
C ALA A 541 -28.49 -9.79 15.45
N GLY A 542 -28.07 -10.91 14.89
CA GLY A 542 -29.00 -11.95 14.43
C GLY A 542 -29.92 -12.42 15.56
N THR A 543 -29.34 -12.80 16.69
CA THR A 543 -30.07 -13.11 17.94
C THR A 543 -29.42 -12.43 19.14
N ILE A 544 -30.20 -11.86 20.06
CA ILE A 544 -29.69 -11.42 21.37
C ILE A 544 -30.19 -12.37 22.46
N ALA A 545 -29.27 -12.91 23.27
CA ALA A 545 -29.54 -13.88 24.33
C ALA A 545 -28.69 -13.61 25.58
N GLY A 546 -29.03 -14.26 26.70
CA GLY A 546 -28.25 -14.21 27.95
C GLY A 546 -28.93 -13.48 29.11
N THR A 547 -28.24 -13.45 30.25
CA THR A 547 -28.76 -12.99 31.55
C THR A 547 -28.01 -11.79 32.13
N GLY A 548 -27.04 -11.27 31.39
CA GLY A 548 -26.12 -10.22 31.83
C GLY A 548 -26.72 -8.82 31.87
N SER A 549 -25.91 -7.82 31.58
CA SER A 549 -26.35 -6.43 31.67
C SER A 549 -25.84 -5.51 30.55
N ILE A 550 -26.68 -4.55 30.16
CA ILE A 550 -26.36 -3.51 29.19
C ILE A 550 -26.61 -2.14 29.86
N ARG A 551 -25.58 -1.31 30.04
CA ARG A 551 -25.69 -0.08 30.84
C ARG A 551 -25.04 1.15 30.20
N THR A 552 -25.73 2.29 30.26
CA THR A 552 -25.18 3.62 29.99
C THR A 552 -25.58 4.59 31.11
N ASN A 553 -25.31 4.23 32.36
CA ASN A 553 -25.76 5.04 33.50
C ASN A 553 -24.88 6.29 33.69
N GLY A 554 -25.46 7.37 34.17
CA GLY A 554 -24.73 8.58 34.55
C GLY A 554 -24.00 8.40 35.89
N GLY A 555 -22.85 9.06 36.03
CA GLY A 555 -22.07 9.08 37.26
C GLY A 555 -22.70 9.97 38.34
N ASN A 556 -22.42 9.67 39.59
CA ASN A 556 -22.88 10.44 40.74
C ASN A 556 -22.08 11.74 40.91
N GLY A 557 -22.75 12.80 41.37
CA GLY A 557 -22.10 14.01 41.85
C GLY A 557 -21.43 13.79 43.21
N TYR A 558 -20.31 14.46 43.44
CA TYR A 558 -19.53 14.34 44.67
C TYR A 558 -20.12 15.13 45.84
N GLY A 559 -19.96 14.60 47.07
CA GLY A 559 -20.23 15.33 48.31
C GLY A 559 -21.69 15.73 48.56
N GLY A 560 -22.65 15.14 47.84
CA GLY A 560 -24.09 15.47 47.94
C GLY A 560 -24.46 16.86 47.42
N ARG A 561 -23.51 17.57 46.82
CA ARG A 561 -23.66 18.95 46.32
C ARG A 561 -23.45 19.06 44.81
N GLY A 562 -22.65 18.16 44.24
CA GLY A 562 -22.48 18.06 42.80
C GLY A 562 -23.75 17.50 42.15
N GLY A 563 -24.07 17.96 40.94
CA GLY A 563 -25.16 17.39 40.16
C GLY A 563 -24.81 15.99 39.62
N GLY A 564 -25.77 15.08 39.62
CA GLY A 564 -25.58 13.75 39.02
C GLY A 564 -25.61 13.80 37.49
N GLY A 565 -24.80 13.01 36.81
CA GLY A 565 -24.79 12.92 35.35
C GLY A 565 -26.05 12.22 34.80
N ALA A 566 -26.48 12.56 33.60
CA ALA A 566 -27.60 11.89 32.95
C ALA A 566 -27.22 10.49 32.43
N GLY A 567 -28.23 9.61 32.29
CA GLY A 567 -28.05 8.33 31.60
C GLY A 567 -28.00 8.51 30.08
N GLY A 568 -27.18 7.71 29.40
CA GLY A 568 -26.89 7.78 27.96
C GLY A 568 -27.94 7.14 27.04
N ARG A 569 -27.51 6.57 25.91
CA ARG A 569 -28.41 6.01 24.89
C ARG A 569 -28.06 4.58 24.53
N ILE A 570 -29.07 3.72 24.50
CA ILE A 570 -28.96 2.30 24.09
C ILE A 570 -29.92 2.08 22.92
N ALA A 571 -29.45 1.46 21.83
CA ALA A 571 -30.28 0.95 20.73
C ALA A 571 -29.91 -0.50 20.43
N LEU A 572 -30.92 -1.38 20.45
CA LEU A 572 -30.77 -2.81 20.16
C LEU A 572 -31.65 -3.21 18.96
N TYR A 573 -31.01 -3.69 17.92
CA TYR A 573 -31.60 -4.24 16.71
C TYR A 573 -31.38 -5.75 16.70
N TYR A 574 -32.44 -6.53 16.43
CA TYR A 574 -32.31 -7.98 16.44
C TYR A 574 -33.27 -8.73 15.51
N GLY A 575 -32.82 -9.88 15.01
CA GLY A 575 -33.70 -10.86 14.35
C GLY A 575 -34.59 -11.59 15.36
N SER A 576 -33.97 -12.16 16.40
CA SER A 576 -34.69 -12.79 17.52
C SER A 576 -34.12 -12.35 18.88
N ASN A 577 -34.94 -12.37 19.93
CA ASN A 577 -34.53 -11.92 21.26
C ASN A 577 -35.01 -12.88 22.36
N THR A 578 -34.06 -13.49 23.05
CA THR A 578 -34.26 -14.31 24.26
C THR A 578 -33.47 -13.77 25.45
N PHE A 579 -32.98 -12.52 25.38
CA PHE A 579 -32.27 -11.88 26.48
C PHE A 579 -33.20 -11.60 27.65
N SER A 580 -32.81 -12.04 28.85
CA SER A 580 -33.58 -11.86 30.09
C SER A 580 -32.79 -11.10 31.17
N GLY A 581 -31.66 -10.48 30.78
CA GLY A 581 -30.83 -9.66 31.64
C GLY A 581 -31.39 -8.25 31.87
N SER A 582 -30.55 -7.36 32.41
CA SER A 582 -30.91 -5.98 32.73
C SER A 582 -30.42 -4.98 31.68
N ILE A 583 -31.25 -3.99 31.33
CA ILE A 583 -30.89 -2.89 30.44
C ILE A 583 -31.17 -1.57 31.17
N SER A 584 -30.16 -0.72 31.38
CA SER A 584 -30.31 0.52 32.15
C SER A 584 -29.60 1.73 31.53
N ALA A 585 -30.31 2.86 31.49
CA ALA A 585 -29.76 4.17 31.14
C ALA A 585 -30.18 5.20 32.21
N GLU A 586 -29.88 4.91 33.48
CA GLU A 586 -30.28 5.74 34.61
C GLU A 586 -29.40 6.98 34.79
N GLY A 587 -29.94 8.05 35.35
CA GLY A 587 -29.13 9.19 35.78
C GLY A 587 -28.48 8.93 37.13
N GLY A 588 -27.29 9.49 37.34
CA GLY A 588 -26.57 9.42 38.62
C GLY A 588 -27.20 10.29 39.69
N ALA A 589 -26.95 9.95 40.95
CA ALA A 589 -27.35 10.72 42.12
C ALA A 589 -26.53 12.01 42.28
N GLY A 590 -27.06 13.00 42.99
CA GLY A 590 -26.39 14.27 43.27
C GLY A 590 -27.31 15.23 44.01
N ALA A 591 -26.90 16.49 44.17
CA ALA A 591 -27.76 17.56 44.72
C ALA A 591 -29.11 17.62 44.00
N LYS A 592 -29.05 17.46 42.67
CA LYS A 592 -30.13 16.87 41.88
C LYS A 592 -29.58 15.67 41.12
N ALA A 593 -30.38 14.63 41.02
CA ALA A 593 -30.07 13.50 40.16
C ALA A 593 -30.10 13.94 38.69
N GLY A 594 -29.30 13.28 37.85
CA GLY A 594 -29.42 13.37 36.41
C GLY A 594 -30.72 12.72 35.93
N SER A 595 -31.22 13.16 34.79
CA SER A 595 -32.35 12.50 34.14
C SER A 595 -31.91 11.14 33.56
N ALA A 596 -32.83 10.19 33.50
CA ALA A 596 -32.61 8.97 32.72
C ALA A 596 -32.42 9.29 31.23
N GLY A 597 -31.70 8.40 30.56
CA GLY A 597 -31.49 8.38 29.12
C GLY A 597 -32.57 7.61 28.38
N THR A 598 -32.20 7.01 27.26
CA THR A 598 -33.15 6.31 26.37
C THR A 598 -32.71 4.92 25.98
N ILE A 599 -33.66 3.99 25.91
CA ILE A 599 -33.47 2.62 25.42
C ILE A 599 -34.43 2.41 24.25
N HIS A 600 -33.89 2.08 23.07
CA HIS A 600 -34.63 1.69 21.86
C HIS A 600 -34.39 0.21 21.59
N THR A 601 -35.46 -0.53 21.30
CA THR A 601 -35.36 -1.95 20.92
C THR A 601 -36.26 -2.22 19.74
N GLU A 602 -35.73 -2.84 18.70
CA GLU A 602 -36.46 -3.10 17.47
C GLU A 602 -36.11 -4.48 16.92
N SER A 603 -37.15 -5.26 16.60
CA SER A 603 -36.95 -6.49 15.84
C SER A 603 -36.80 -6.13 14.38
N VAL A 604 -35.58 -6.15 13.88
CA VAL A 604 -35.26 -5.88 12.48
C VAL A 604 -34.56 -7.11 11.93
N ARG A 605 -35.32 -7.97 11.25
CA ARG A 605 -34.92 -8.61 9.99
C ARG A 605 -36.19 -8.99 9.21
N SER A 606 -36.66 -8.10 8.34
CA SER A 606 -36.40 -8.42 6.94
C SER A 606 -35.04 -7.80 6.68
N PRO A 607 -33.97 -8.56 6.38
CA PRO A 607 -32.72 -7.93 6.00
C PRO A 607 -33.04 -6.93 4.89
N GLU A 608 -32.46 -5.75 4.97
CA GLU A 608 -32.43 -4.86 3.84
C GLU A 608 -31.63 -5.56 2.74
N THR A 609 -32.30 -6.33 1.88
CA THR A 609 -31.68 -7.04 0.76
C THR A 609 -31.51 -6.09 -0.41
N LEU A 610 -30.47 -6.30 -1.23
CA LEU A 610 -30.37 -5.66 -2.53
C LEU A 610 -31.56 -6.12 -3.38
N LYS A 611 -32.37 -5.19 -3.87
CA LYS A 611 -33.56 -5.48 -4.69
C LYS A 611 -33.55 -4.67 -5.96
N VAL A 612 -34.13 -5.24 -7.03
CA VAL A 612 -34.49 -4.46 -8.21
C VAL A 612 -35.65 -3.54 -7.86
N SER A 613 -35.42 -2.23 -7.93
CA SER A 613 -36.43 -1.20 -7.68
C SER A 613 -37.24 -0.86 -8.93
N THR A 614 -36.61 -0.79 -10.11
CA THR A 614 -37.28 -0.62 -11.40
C THR A 614 -36.60 -1.41 -12.52
N PHE A 615 -37.39 -1.89 -13.48
CA PHE A 615 -36.92 -2.54 -14.72
C PHE A 615 -37.60 -1.87 -15.92
N THR A 616 -36.80 -1.33 -16.83
CA THR A 616 -37.26 -0.54 -17.99
C THR A 616 -36.69 -1.12 -19.28
N PRO A 617 -37.48 -1.80 -20.12
CA PRO A 617 -37.05 -2.19 -21.46
C PRO A 617 -36.71 -0.98 -22.32
N THR A 618 -35.66 -1.08 -23.14
CA THR A 618 -35.32 -0.10 -24.18
C THR A 618 -35.43 -0.74 -25.57
N SER A 619 -35.29 0.06 -26.62
CA SER A 619 -35.26 -0.43 -28.00
C SER A 619 -34.06 -1.35 -28.27
N SER A 620 -32.92 -1.11 -27.59
CA SER A 620 -31.67 -1.85 -27.78
C SER A 620 -31.32 -2.77 -26.61
N GLY A 621 -32.11 -2.81 -25.54
CA GLY A 621 -31.83 -3.63 -24.37
C GLY A 621 -32.78 -3.37 -23.20
N PHE A 622 -32.21 -3.05 -22.04
CA PHE A 622 -32.97 -2.66 -20.85
C PHE A 622 -32.10 -1.89 -19.84
N HIS A 623 -32.76 -1.15 -18.95
CA HIS A 623 -32.18 -0.52 -17.77
C HIS A 623 -32.80 -1.09 -16.49
N VAL A 624 -31.98 -1.31 -15.47
CA VAL A 624 -32.38 -1.76 -14.13
C VAL A 624 -31.92 -0.74 -13.11
N ARG A 625 -32.80 -0.40 -12.17
CA ARG A 625 -32.43 0.30 -10.93
C ARG A 625 -32.54 -0.64 -9.74
N PHE A 626 -31.67 -0.41 -8.77
CA PHE A 626 -31.65 -1.07 -7.48
C PHE A 626 -32.12 -0.11 -6.39
N ASP A 627 -32.48 -0.63 -5.23
CA ASP A 627 -32.84 0.17 -4.05
C ASP A 627 -31.61 0.75 -3.33
N ARG A 628 -30.41 0.23 -3.64
CA ARG A 628 -29.12 0.61 -3.06
C ARG A 628 -27.96 0.41 -4.05
N ALA A 629 -26.76 0.83 -3.65
CA ALA A 629 -25.57 0.73 -4.50
C ALA A 629 -25.06 -0.72 -4.59
N ILE A 630 -24.70 -1.16 -5.80
CA ILE A 630 -24.09 -2.46 -6.08
C ILE A 630 -22.56 -2.39 -6.02
N ASP A 631 -21.93 -3.54 -5.78
CA ASP A 631 -20.50 -3.74 -6.01
C ASP A 631 -20.27 -4.22 -7.45
N PRO A 632 -19.68 -3.39 -8.33
CA PRO A 632 -19.46 -3.77 -9.73
C PRO A 632 -18.19 -4.62 -9.93
N ALA A 633 -17.34 -4.80 -8.91
CA ALA A 633 -16.00 -5.38 -9.09
C ALA A 633 -16.01 -6.84 -9.56
N ALA A 634 -17.09 -7.57 -9.26
CA ALA A 634 -17.25 -8.96 -9.65
C ALA A 634 -18.07 -9.16 -10.94
N LEU A 635 -18.66 -8.10 -11.51
CA LEU A 635 -19.63 -8.24 -12.60
C LEU A 635 -18.98 -8.66 -13.92
N ASN A 636 -19.53 -9.68 -14.57
CA ASN A 636 -19.10 -10.13 -15.89
C ASN A 636 -20.25 -10.56 -16.81
N LEU A 637 -20.08 -10.31 -18.11
CA LEU A 637 -20.84 -10.94 -19.20
C LEU A 637 -20.02 -12.00 -19.93
N TYR A 638 -18.69 -11.84 -19.88
CA TYR A 638 -17.72 -12.65 -20.59
C TYR A 638 -16.59 -13.03 -19.64
N ASP A 639 -16.07 -14.23 -19.84
CA ASP A 639 -14.99 -14.82 -19.05
C ASP A 639 -13.87 -15.38 -19.94
N THR A 640 -12.72 -15.57 -19.32
CA THR A 640 -11.49 -16.13 -19.88
C THR A 640 -10.99 -17.25 -18.97
N GLU A 641 -10.21 -18.18 -19.51
CA GLU A 641 -9.64 -19.29 -18.73
C GLU A 641 -8.82 -18.83 -17.50
N SER A 642 -8.11 -17.71 -17.62
CA SER A 642 -7.30 -17.12 -16.54
C SER A 642 -8.03 -16.09 -15.68
N GLY A 643 -9.20 -15.61 -16.11
CA GLY A 643 -9.99 -14.59 -15.43
C GLY A 643 -10.81 -15.14 -14.26
N GLY A 644 -11.29 -16.38 -14.36
CA GLY A 644 -11.99 -17.07 -13.27
C GLY A 644 -13.30 -16.40 -12.85
N LEU A 645 -13.93 -15.60 -13.72
CA LEU A 645 -15.14 -14.85 -13.42
C LEU A 645 -16.41 -15.72 -13.54
N GLY A 646 -16.35 -16.81 -14.32
CA GLY A 646 -17.43 -17.79 -14.42
C GLY A 646 -18.50 -17.45 -15.45
N ALA A 647 -19.74 -17.87 -15.19
CA ALA A 647 -20.86 -17.64 -16.11
C ALA A 647 -21.25 -16.15 -16.16
N ALA A 648 -21.99 -15.74 -17.19
CA ALA A 648 -22.46 -14.36 -17.30
C ALA A 648 -23.50 -14.02 -16.22
N ASP A 649 -23.30 -12.90 -15.52
CA ASP A 649 -24.20 -12.42 -14.47
C ASP A 649 -25.51 -11.86 -15.01
N VAL A 650 -25.53 -11.46 -16.27
CA VAL A 650 -26.73 -11.00 -16.97
C VAL A 650 -26.91 -11.80 -18.24
N THR A 651 -28.11 -12.35 -18.42
CA THR A 651 -28.49 -12.99 -19.68
C THR A 651 -29.76 -12.39 -20.25
N LEU A 652 -29.71 -12.03 -21.54
CA LEU A 652 -30.87 -11.61 -22.33
C LEU A 652 -31.10 -12.65 -23.42
N THR A 653 -32.26 -13.30 -23.43
CA THR A 653 -32.56 -14.40 -24.36
C THR A 653 -33.86 -14.17 -25.12
N ARG A 654 -33.82 -14.36 -26.45
CA ARG A 654 -35.00 -14.38 -27.32
C ARG A 654 -35.47 -15.82 -27.50
N GLY A 655 -36.65 -16.15 -26.96
CA GLY A 655 -37.15 -17.53 -26.95
C GLY A 655 -36.26 -18.50 -26.15
N ARG A 656 -36.33 -19.81 -26.42
CA ARG A 656 -35.65 -20.83 -25.58
C ARG A 656 -34.13 -20.95 -25.75
N ARG A 657 -33.49 -20.31 -26.75
CA ARG A 657 -32.04 -20.49 -27.05
C ARG A 657 -31.31 -19.31 -27.72
N GLY A 658 -31.94 -18.18 -28.03
CA GLY A 658 -31.28 -17.07 -28.73
C GLY A 658 -30.65 -16.08 -27.75
N LEU A 659 -29.43 -16.30 -27.27
CA LEU A 659 -28.71 -15.31 -26.45
C LEU A 659 -28.43 -14.05 -27.27
N VAL A 660 -28.79 -12.89 -26.73
CA VAL A 660 -28.43 -11.59 -27.27
C VAL A 660 -27.05 -11.22 -26.74
N LYS A 661 -26.09 -10.99 -27.64
CA LYS A 661 -24.78 -10.46 -27.29
C LYS A 661 -24.88 -8.95 -27.05
N GLY A 662 -24.06 -8.44 -26.14
CA GLY A 662 -24.20 -7.06 -25.69
C GLY A 662 -23.19 -6.68 -24.64
N SER A 663 -23.36 -5.49 -24.09
CA SER A 663 -22.51 -4.89 -23.08
C SER A 663 -23.32 -4.39 -21.88
N LEU A 664 -22.70 -4.39 -20.71
CA LEU A 664 -23.28 -3.89 -19.46
C LEU A 664 -22.51 -2.66 -18.98
N VAL A 665 -23.23 -1.56 -18.76
CA VAL A 665 -22.72 -0.31 -18.20
C VAL A 665 -23.37 -0.08 -16.84
N VAL A 666 -22.57 0.29 -15.84
CA VAL A 666 -23.04 0.60 -14.49
C VAL A 666 -23.29 2.10 -14.38
N ASP A 667 -24.43 2.50 -13.83
CA ASP A 667 -24.76 3.90 -13.59
C ASP A 667 -23.73 4.56 -12.64
N ALA A 668 -23.48 5.86 -12.80
CA ALA A 668 -22.48 6.59 -11.99
C ALA A 668 -22.77 6.54 -10.47
N ASP A 669 -24.04 6.43 -10.06
CA ASP A 669 -24.43 6.29 -8.65
C ASP A 669 -24.31 4.85 -8.12
N ARG A 670 -23.95 3.90 -8.99
CA ARG A 670 -23.88 2.45 -8.75
C ARG A 670 -25.22 1.84 -8.32
N GLN A 671 -26.34 2.50 -8.55
CA GLN A 671 -27.67 2.00 -8.22
C GLN A 671 -28.44 1.55 -9.46
N GLY A 672 -27.77 1.36 -10.60
CA GLY A 672 -28.39 0.81 -11.79
C GLY A 672 -27.40 0.29 -12.79
N VAL A 673 -27.92 -0.47 -13.74
CA VAL A 673 -27.17 -1.04 -14.86
C VAL A 673 -27.98 -0.95 -16.14
N THR A 674 -27.32 -0.61 -17.25
CA THR A 674 -27.88 -0.65 -18.60
C THR A 674 -27.24 -1.78 -19.37
N PHE A 675 -28.07 -2.69 -19.91
CA PHE A 675 -27.64 -3.67 -20.89
C PHE A 675 -27.97 -3.15 -22.30
N LEU A 676 -26.97 -3.08 -23.18
CA LEU A 676 -27.12 -2.73 -24.59
C LEU A 676 -26.79 -3.94 -25.46
N GLY A 677 -27.73 -4.36 -26.30
CA GLY A 677 -27.53 -5.41 -27.29
C GLY A 677 -26.66 -4.93 -28.44
N SER A 678 -25.66 -5.73 -28.82
CA SER A 678 -24.77 -5.42 -29.93
C SER A 678 -25.44 -5.73 -31.28
N GLY A 679 -25.25 -4.82 -32.24
CA GLY A 679 -25.85 -4.91 -33.57
C GLY A 679 -27.12 -4.08 -33.78
N GLY A 680 -27.40 -3.15 -32.86
CA GLY A 680 -28.51 -2.19 -32.92
C GLY A 680 -29.79 -2.66 -32.23
N THR A 681 -30.91 -2.02 -32.57
CA THR A 681 -32.21 -2.32 -31.94
C THR A 681 -32.59 -3.80 -31.92
N LEU A 682 -33.22 -4.22 -30.83
CA LEU A 682 -33.73 -5.57 -30.64
C LEU A 682 -34.80 -5.90 -31.68
N THR A 683 -34.65 -7.04 -32.34
CA THR A 683 -35.66 -7.52 -33.29
C THR A 683 -37.01 -7.83 -32.62
N PRO A 684 -38.15 -7.67 -33.31
CA PRO A 684 -39.46 -7.89 -32.70
C PRO A 684 -39.64 -9.31 -32.14
N GLY A 685 -40.07 -9.45 -30.88
CA GLY A 685 -40.24 -10.73 -30.21
C GLY A 685 -40.28 -10.63 -28.69
N THR A 686 -40.39 -11.79 -28.02
CA THR A 686 -40.37 -11.89 -26.56
C THR A 686 -38.96 -12.21 -26.07
N TYR A 687 -38.50 -11.43 -25.09
CA TYR A 687 -37.21 -11.52 -24.45
C TYR A 687 -37.35 -11.89 -22.97
N ALA A 688 -36.45 -12.71 -22.46
CA ALA A 688 -36.30 -13.04 -21.06
C ALA A 688 -34.96 -12.53 -20.54
N VAL A 689 -34.99 -11.86 -19.39
CA VAL A 689 -33.86 -11.30 -18.67
C VAL A 689 -33.65 -12.08 -17.39
N ARG A 690 -32.39 -12.38 -17.06
CA ARG A 690 -31.99 -12.95 -15.78
C ARG A 690 -30.74 -12.25 -15.26
N LEU A 691 -30.78 -11.80 -14.01
CA LEU A 691 -29.66 -11.21 -13.26
C LEU A 691 -29.31 -12.19 -12.13
N GLU A 692 -28.08 -12.71 -12.12
CA GLU A 692 -27.60 -13.67 -11.13
C GLU A 692 -27.33 -13.03 -9.76
N SER A 693 -27.53 -13.80 -8.70
CA SER A 693 -27.29 -13.37 -7.32
C SER A 693 -26.11 -14.12 -6.72
N GLY A 694 -25.24 -13.43 -5.98
CA GLY A 694 -24.17 -14.09 -5.22
C GLY A 694 -22.88 -13.28 -5.09
N ALA A 695 -21.90 -13.87 -4.40
CA ALA A 695 -20.61 -13.24 -4.09
C ALA A 695 -19.78 -12.89 -5.34
N SER A 696 -19.98 -13.63 -6.43
CA SER A 696 -19.35 -13.44 -7.74
C SER A 696 -20.32 -12.84 -8.78
N ALA A 697 -21.47 -12.31 -8.36
CA ALA A 697 -22.51 -11.74 -9.23
C ALA A 697 -23.09 -10.47 -8.58
N PHE A 698 -24.40 -10.18 -8.75
CA PHE A 698 -25.00 -9.01 -8.12
C PHE A 698 -25.05 -9.13 -6.59
N LYS A 699 -24.40 -8.17 -5.94
CA LYS A 699 -24.37 -7.92 -4.49
C LYS A 699 -24.25 -6.43 -4.20
N ASP A 700 -24.62 -6.02 -2.99
CA ASP A 700 -24.40 -4.66 -2.52
C ASP A 700 -22.96 -4.42 -2.04
N THR A 701 -22.63 -3.16 -1.74
CA THR A 701 -21.29 -2.77 -1.28
C THR A 701 -20.90 -3.32 0.11
N SER A 702 -21.84 -3.91 0.85
CA SER A 702 -21.61 -4.64 2.10
C SER A 702 -21.52 -6.16 1.91
N GLY A 703 -21.63 -6.65 0.67
CA GLY A 703 -21.57 -8.08 0.34
C GLY A 703 -22.92 -8.81 0.39
N GLY A 704 -24.03 -8.10 0.63
CA GLY A 704 -25.38 -8.68 0.63
C GLY A 704 -25.82 -9.05 -0.79
N ALA A 705 -26.20 -10.32 -1.01
CA ALA A 705 -26.61 -10.81 -2.32
C ALA A 705 -27.99 -10.26 -2.76
N LEU A 706 -28.23 -10.23 -4.07
CA LEU A 706 -29.52 -9.86 -4.67
C LEU A 706 -30.66 -10.78 -4.17
N ASP A 707 -31.76 -10.17 -3.75
CA ASP A 707 -33.07 -10.80 -3.51
C ASP A 707 -33.93 -10.53 -4.75
N GLY A 708 -33.78 -11.40 -5.75
CA GLY A 708 -34.27 -11.19 -7.10
C GLY A 708 -35.79 -11.33 -7.24
N ASN A 709 -36.44 -12.06 -6.34
CA ASN A 709 -37.88 -12.28 -6.30
C ASN A 709 -38.59 -11.36 -5.27
N ALA A 710 -37.81 -10.59 -4.50
CA ALA A 710 -38.23 -9.67 -3.46
C ALA A 710 -39.00 -10.34 -2.30
N ASP A 711 -38.71 -11.61 -1.98
CA ASP A 711 -39.36 -12.37 -0.91
C ASP A 711 -38.78 -12.11 0.49
N GLY A 712 -37.69 -11.33 0.56
CA GLY A 712 -36.98 -11.00 1.80
C GLY A 712 -35.80 -11.92 2.11
N THR A 713 -35.51 -12.89 1.24
CA THR A 713 -34.36 -13.81 1.36
C THR A 713 -33.36 -13.52 0.24
N PRO A 714 -32.11 -13.13 0.54
CA PRO A 714 -31.12 -12.91 -0.50
C PRO A 714 -30.61 -14.23 -1.10
N GLY A 715 -30.16 -14.19 -2.34
CA GLY A 715 -29.49 -15.32 -3.02
C GLY A 715 -30.22 -15.88 -4.24
N ASP A 716 -31.39 -15.35 -4.59
CA ASP A 716 -32.11 -15.73 -5.80
C ASP A 716 -31.98 -14.69 -6.92
N ALA A 717 -32.02 -15.18 -8.16
CA ALA A 717 -31.83 -14.35 -9.35
C ALA A 717 -33.10 -13.57 -9.71
N PHE A 718 -32.95 -12.32 -10.15
CA PHE A 718 -34.06 -11.56 -10.72
C PHE A 718 -34.38 -12.07 -12.12
N ASN A 719 -35.67 -12.30 -12.41
CA ASN A 719 -36.13 -12.76 -13.73
C ASN A 719 -37.25 -11.85 -14.23
N ALA A 720 -37.13 -11.36 -15.47
CA ALA A 720 -38.16 -10.54 -16.12
C ALA A 720 -38.37 -10.97 -17.57
N THR A 721 -39.53 -10.62 -18.13
CA THR A 721 -39.81 -10.81 -19.57
C THR A 721 -40.41 -9.54 -20.15
N PHE A 722 -40.00 -9.18 -21.37
CA PHE A 722 -40.59 -8.07 -22.10
C PHE A 722 -40.75 -8.41 -23.59
N THR A 723 -41.57 -7.64 -24.29
CA THR A 723 -41.83 -7.82 -25.72
C THR A 723 -41.40 -6.59 -26.49
N VAL A 724 -40.59 -6.80 -27.52
CA VAL A 724 -40.30 -5.78 -28.53
C VAL A 724 -41.30 -5.96 -29.66
N VAL A 725 -42.08 -4.92 -29.93
CA VAL A 725 -43.04 -4.90 -31.04
C VAL A 725 -42.33 -4.46 -32.32
N ALA A 726 -42.87 -4.84 -33.48
CA ALA A 726 -42.39 -4.28 -34.73
C ALA A 726 -42.50 -2.75 -34.65
N PRO A 727 -41.41 -1.98 -34.90
CA PRO A 727 -41.58 -0.56 -35.09
C PRO A 727 -42.63 -0.37 -36.19
N GLY A 728 -43.51 0.63 -36.03
CA GLY A 728 -44.38 1.03 -37.14
C GLY A 728 -43.54 1.40 -38.37
N ALA A 729 -44.13 1.88 -39.46
CA ALA A 729 -43.38 2.37 -40.61
C ALA A 729 -42.51 3.63 -40.33
N VAL A 730 -42.13 3.87 -39.07
CA VAL A 730 -41.35 5.00 -38.58
C VAL A 730 -39.86 4.61 -38.54
N PRO A 731 -38.95 5.42 -39.11
CA PRO A 731 -37.52 5.14 -39.12
C PRO A 731 -36.87 5.10 -37.72
N VAL A 732 -35.75 4.39 -37.61
CA VAL A 732 -34.89 4.33 -36.41
C VAL A 732 -33.73 5.32 -36.57
N LEU A 733 -33.46 6.11 -35.54
CA LEU A 733 -32.25 6.95 -35.46
C LEU A 733 -31.18 6.21 -34.65
N SER A 734 -29.98 6.02 -35.21
CA SER A 734 -28.94 5.18 -34.62
C SER A 734 -27.56 5.82 -34.60
N LEU A 735 -26.85 5.61 -33.50
CA LEU A 735 -25.40 5.78 -33.39
C LEU A 735 -24.71 4.40 -33.42
N PRO A 736 -23.47 4.31 -33.94
CA PRO A 736 -22.68 3.08 -33.85
C PRO A 736 -22.01 2.93 -32.48
N ASP A 737 -21.91 1.70 -31.97
CA ASP A 737 -21.03 1.35 -30.85
C ASP A 737 -19.55 1.50 -31.25
N PHE A 738 -18.71 2.02 -30.36
CA PHE A 738 -17.28 2.16 -30.65
C PHE A 738 -16.37 2.21 -29.42
N MET A 739 -15.10 1.92 -29.67
CA MET A 739 -14.01 2.06 -28.70
C MET A 739 -12.96 3.03 -29.22
N ARG A 740 -12.69 4.15 -28.52
CA ARG A 740 -11.66 5.13 -28.89
C ARG A 740 -10.92 5.63 -27.66
N GLY A 741 -9.60 5.80 -27.80
CA GLY A 741 -8.74 5.99 -26.63
C GLY A 741 -8.50 7.45 -26.29
N PRO A 742 -7.97 7.74 -25.10
CA PRO A 742 -7.66 9.11 -24.69
C PRO A 742 -6.76 9.79 -25.72
N GLY A 743 -7.13 11.02 -26.11
CA GLY A 743 -6.45 11.81 -27.11
C GLY A 743 -6.78 11.47 -28.57
N GLN A 744 -7.76 10.60 -28.84
CA GLN A 744 -8.17 10.23 -30.20
C GLN A 744 -9.53 10.84 -30.58
N PHE A 745 -9.70 11.11 -31.88
CA PHE A 745 -11.02 11.40 -32.45
C PHE A 745 -11.82 10.11 -32.64
N ALA A 746 -13.15 10.21 -32.54
CA ALA A 746 -14.07 9.10 -32.79
C ALA A 746 -14.24 8.81 -34.29
N ASP A 747 -13.14 8.52 -34.97
CA ASP A 747 -13.14 8.24 -36.41
C ASP A 747 -13.51 6.77 -36.68
N LEU A 748 -14.75 6.51 -37.09
CA LEU A 748 -15.24 5.16 -37.40
C LEU A 748 -15.19 4.83 -38.90
N THR A 749 -14.69 5.75 -39.72
CA THR A 749 -14.69 5.64 -41.19
C THR A 749 -13.28 5.42 -41.72
N ALA A 750 -12.66 4.29 -41.42
CA ALA A 750 -11.39 3.96 -42.07
C ALA A 750 -11.63 3.67 -43.57
N PRO A 751 -10.88 4.30 -44.52
CA PRO A 751 -9.64 5.04 -44.32
C PRO A 751 -9.74 6.59 -44.49
N SER A 752 -10.92 7.22 -44.40
CA SER A 752 -11.03 8.68 -44.52
C SER A 752 -10.76 9.38 -43.19
N MET A 753 -9.61 10.05 -43.08
CA MET A 753 -9.08 10.78 -41.91
C MET A 753 -9.87 12.06 -41.55
N ASP A 754 -11.18 12.01 -41.42
CA ASP A 754 -12.00 13.20 -41.15
C ASP A 754 -12.59 13.27 -39.72
N GLY A 755 -12.48 12.19 -38.92
CA GLY A 755 -12.67 12.27 -37.46
C GLY A 755 -14.11 12.45 -36.95
N PHE A 756 -15.10 11.83 -37.59
CA PHE A 756 -16.51 11.99 -37.24
C PHE A 756 -17.18 10.69 -36.79
N LEU A 757 -18.04 10.80 -35.76
CA LEU A 757 -19.01 9.81 -35.33
C LEU A 757 -20.30 9.99 -36.17
N PRO A 758 -20.65 9.04 -37.06
CA PRO A 758 -21.79 9.19 -37.96
C PRO A 758 -23.12 8.85 -37.30
N LEU A 759 -24.16 9.62 -37.61
CA LEU A 759 -25.54 9.40 -37.19
C LEU A 759 -26.39 8.97 -38.40
N TYR A 760 -27.12 7.86 -38.25
CA TYR A 760 -27.90 7.27 -39.34
C TYR A 760 -29.40 7.26 -39.05
N LEU A 761 -30.19 7.40 -40.11
CA LEU A 761 -31.62 7.08 -40.13
C LEU A 761 -31.83 5.79 -40.91
N SER A 762 -32.64 4.87 -40.41
CA SER A 762 -32.84 3.56 -41.06
C SER A 762 -33.54 3.64 -42.42
N ASP A 763 -34.41 4.63 -42.62
CA ASP A 763 -35.10 4.91 -43.88
C ASP A 763 -35.45 6.40 -44.00
N GLY A 764 -35.21 7.01 -45.16
CA GLY A 764 -35.56 8.41 -45.44
C GLY A 764 -36.88 8.62 -46.18
N VAL A 765 -37.62 7.57 -46.55
CA VAL A 765 -38.91 7.70 -47.26
C VAL A 765 -39.85 8.68 -46.54
N GLU A 766 -40.30 9.71 -47.26
CA GLU A 766 -41.21 10.78 -46.76
C GLU A 766 -40.67 11.61 -45.59
N VAL A 767 -39.41 11.42 -45.17
CA VAL A 767 -38.82 12.16 -44.06
C VAL A 767 -38.42 13.57 -44.52
N THR A 768 -38.92 14.58 -43.83
CA THR A 768 -38.60 16.00 -44.08
C THR A 768 -38.08 16.72 -42.83
N SER A 769 -38.28 16.16 -41.63
CA SER A 769 -37.65 16.66 -40.41
C SER A 769 -37.28 15.55 -39.43
N VAL A 770 -36.18 15.76 -38.71
CA VAL A 770 -35.70 14.90 -37.62
C VAL A 770 -35.29 15.79 -36.45
N GLU A 771 -35.79 15.53 -35.24
CA GLU A 771 -35.38 16.20 -34.00
C GLU A 771 -34.98 15.15 -32.97
N PHE A 772 -33.89 15.35 -32.23
CA PHE A 772 -33.43 14.42 -31.20
C PHE A 772 -32.60 15.13 -30.12
N THR A 773 -32.45 14.44 -28.98
CA THR A 773 -31.51 14.75 -27.89
C THR A 773 -30.50 13.61 -27.79
N LEU A 774 -29.24 13.95 -27.55
CA LEU A 774 -28.16 13.01 -27.25
C LEU A 774 -27.54 13.41 -25.92
N ASP A 775 -27.60 12.53 -24.94
CA ASP A 775 -26.96 12.67 -23.63
C ASP A 775 -25.62 11.89 -23.63
N TYR A 776 -24.55 12.52 -23.12
CA TYR A 776 -23.18 11.97 -23.07
C TYR A 776 -22.38 12.56 -21.90
N ASP A 777 -21.30 11.89 -21.49
CA ASP A 777 -20.38 12.33 -20.45
C ASP A 777 -19.24 13.19 -21.05
N PRO A 778 -19.19 14.51 -20.78
CA PRO A 778 -18.15 15.39 -21.30
C PRO A 778 -16.75 15.07 -20.77
N ALA A 779 -16.61 14.26 -19.71
CA ALA A 779 -15.31 13.77 -19.24
C ALA A 779 -14.75 12.64 -20.12
N GLN A 780 -15.61 11.95 -20.88
CA GLN A 780 -15.28 10.82 -21.74
C GLN A 780 -15.34 11.18 -23.23
N LEU A 781 -16.22 12.10 -23.64
CA LEU A 781 -16.39 12.52 -25.03
C LEU A 781 -16.66 14.02 -25.18
N GLU A 782 -15.88 14.71 -26.01
CA GLU A 782 -16.07 16.12 -26.36
C GLU A 782 -16.66 16.26 -27.77
N LEU A 783 -17.81 16.92 -27.90
CA LEU A 783 -18.43 17.22 -29.20
C LEU A 783 -18.05 18.63 -29.70
N GLN A 784 -17.15 18.70 -30.67
CA GLN A 784 -16.54 19.95 -31.13
C GLN A 784 -17.32 20.64 -32.26
N ALA A 785 -17.89 19.88 -33.19
CA ALA A 785 -18.60 20.42 -34.36
C ALA A 785 -19.63 19.43 -34.93
N LEU A 786 -20.58 19.95 -35.70
CA LEU A 786 -21.58 19.18 -36.45
C LEU A 786 -21.42 19.50 -37.94
N SER A 787 -21.52 18.50 -38.80
CA SER A 787 -21.60 18.72 -40.25
C SER A 787 -22.59 17.76 -40.91
N ALA A 788 -23.09 18.12 -42.10
CA ALA A 788 -24.04 17.30 -42.84
C ALA A 788 -23.43 15.93 -43.19
N GLY A 789 -24.20 14.87 -43.02
CA GLY A 789 -23.85 13.54 -43.51
C GLY A 789 -23.92 13.47 -45.05
N ALA A 790 -23.34 12.42 -45.62
CA ALA A 790 -23.16 12.29 -47.08
C ALA A 790 -24.49 12.23 -47.86
N ASP A 791 -25.56 11.77 -47.21
CA ASP A 791 -26.87 11.56 -47.84
C ASP A 791 -27.86 12.70 -47.54
N LEU A 792 -27.44 13.70 -46.76
CA LEU A 792 -28.29 14.83 -46.43
C LEU A 792 -28.31 15.85 -47.60
N PRO A 793 -29.48 16.26 -48.12
CA PRO A 793 -29.55 17.22 -49.21
C PRO A 793 -28.86 18.54 -48.87
N ALA A 794 -28.16 19.14 -49.83
CA ALA A 794 -27.47 20.43 -49.63
C ALA A 794 -28.42 21.59 -49.23
N THR A 795 -29.73 21.43 -49.45
CA THR A 795 -30.78 22.40 -49.06
C THR A 795 -31.35 22.15 -47.66
N ALA A 796 -30.94 21.09 -46.98
CA ALA A 796 -31.34 20.81 -45.60
C ALA A 796 -30.64 21.75 -44.63
N THR A 797 -31.33 22.10 -43.55
CA THR A 797 -30.82 22.94 -42.46
C THR A 797 -30.59 22.08 -41.21
N ILE A 798 -29.44 22.27 -40.56
CA ILE A 798 -29.10 21.66 -39.27
C ILE A 798 -29.07 22.79 -38.24
N GLU A 799 -29.93 22.70 -37.23
CA GLU A 799 -30.04 23.66 -36.13
C GLU A 799 -29.63 22.96 -34.82
N ARG A 800 -28.59 23.47 -34.15
CA ARG A 800 -28.26 23.08 -32.78
C ARG A 800 -29.09 23.93 -31.82
N LEU A 801 -29.92 23.27 -31.01
CA LEU A 801 -30.77 23.93 -30.03
C LEU A 801 -30.02 24.14 -28.71
N PRO A 802 -30.39 25.15 -27.89
CA PRO A 802 -29.78 25.36 -26.58
C PRO A 802 -29.96 24.14 -25.66
N ALA A 803 -28.86 23.71 -25.04
CA ALA A 803 -28.80 22.58 -24.11
C ALA A 803 -27.69 22.80 -23.07
N ALA A 804 -27.72 22.03 -21.97
CA ALA A 804 -26.65 22.02 -20.98
C ALA A 804 -25.43 21.25 -21.50
N ASP A 805 -24.28 21.39 -20.83
CA ASP A 805 -23.10 20.56 -21.12
C ASP A 805 -23.42 19.07 -20.91
N GLY A 806 -22.85 18.19 -21.75
CA GLY A 806 -23.22 16.78 -21.80
C GLY A 806 -24.54 16.48 -22.52
N VAL A 807 -25.22 17.49 -23.09
CA VAL A 807 -26.47 17.32 -23.84
C VAL A 807 -26.38 18.00 -25.21
N LEU A 808 -26.67 17.26 -26.27
CA LEU A 808 -26.78 17.78 -27.64
C LEU A 808 -28.22 17.68 -28.13
N LYS A 809 -28.83 18.82 -28.46
CA LYS A 809 -30.16 18.88 -29.09
C LYS A 809 -30.05 19.37 -30.53
N VAL A 810 -30.58 18.62 -31.47
CA VAL A 810 -30.48 18.92 -32.91
C VAL A 810 -31.84 18.83 -33.57
N ARG A 811 -32.12 19.79 -34.45
CA ARG A 811 -33.21 19.75 -35.41
C ARG A 811 -32.66 19.80 -36.83
N ILE A 812 -33.06 18.83 -37.64
CA ILE A 812 -32.77 18.76 -39.08
C ILE A 812 -34.09 19.00 -39.81
N ALA A 813 -34.08 19.90 -40.79
CA ALA A 813 -35.23 20.13 -41.67
C ALA A 813 -34.76 20.14 -43.13
N SER A 814 -35.47 19.39 -43.98
CA SER A 814 -35.21 19.32 -45.42
C SER A 814 -36.48 19.76 -46.18
N PRO A 815 -36.35 20.67 -47.15
CA PRO A 815 -37.49 21.10 -47.97
C PRO A 815 -37.96 20.01 -48.96
N ILE A 816 -37.19 18.93 -49.13
CA ILE A 816 -37.53 17.75 -49.92
C ILE A 816 -37.43 16.49 -49.05
N ALA A 817 -38.20 15.46 -49.38
CA ALA A 817 -38.09 14.17 -48.71
C ALA A 817 -36.67 13.58 -48.88
N LEU A 818 -36.15 12.95 -47.82
CA LEU A 818 -34.88 12.24 -47.86
C LEU A 818 -34.96 11.01 -48.79
N ALA A 819 -33.79 10.52 -49.22
CA ALA A 819 -33.72 9.35 -50.09
C ALA A 819 -34.22 8.09 -49.36
N ALA A 820 -34.88 7.20 -50.10
CA ALA A 820 -35.31 5.91 -49.55
C ALA A 820 -34.11 5.04 -49.15
N GLY A 821 -34.24 4.30 -48.05
CA GLY A 821 -33.17 3.48 -47.47
C GLY A 821 -32.34 4.23 -46.42
N LYS A 822 -31.28 3.57 -45.91
CA LYS A 822 -30.44 4.10 -44.82
C LYS A 822 -29.81 5.44 -45.23
N VAL A 823 -30.01 6.48 -44.42
CA VAL A 823 -29.53 7.85 -44.66
C VAL A 823 -28.45 8.21 -43.64
N HIS A 824 -27.27 8.60 -44.10
CA HIS A 824 -26.26 9.27 -43.28
C HIS A 824 -26.68 10.72 -43.03
N LEU A 825 -27.24 11.02 -41.85
CA LEU A 825 -27.81 12.32 -41.51
C LEU A 825 -26.77 13.36 -41.10
N LEU A 826 -25.88 12.98 -40.15
CA LEU A 826 -25.03 13.94 -39.45
C LEU A 826 -23.68 13.33 -39.11
N ASN A 827 -22.64 14.14 -39.21
CA ASN A 827 -21.30 13.85 -38.73
C ASN A 827 -21.07 14.63 -37.42
N LEU A 828 -20.81 13.91 -36.32
CA LEU A 828 -20.45 14.48 -35.03
C LEU A 828 -18.93 14.48 -34.88
N ARG A 829 -18.28 15.64 -34.79
CA ARG A 829 -16.84 15.70 -34.54
C ARG A 829 -16.58 15.46 -33.06
N ALA A 830 -16.33 14.21 -32.70
CA ALA A 830 -16.20 13.78 -31.32
C ALA A 830 -14.74 13.43 -30.99
N PHE A 831 -14.25 13.91 -29.85
CA PHE A 831 -12.87 13.73 -29.38
C PHE A 831 -12.87 13.17 -27.97
N VAL A 832 -12.07 12.14 -27.71
CA VAL A 832 -11.91 11.56 -26.37
C VAL A 832 -10.83 12.36 -25.64
N PRO A 833 -11.16 13.06 -24.53
CA PRO A 833 -10.18 13.85 -23.79
C PRO A 833 -8.98 13.00 -23.34
N GLY A 834 -7.77 13.59 -23.34
CA GLY A 834 -6.57 12.90 -22.85
C GLY A 834 -6.62 12.54 -21.36
N THR A 835 -7.53 13.14 -20.61
CA THR A 835 -7.81 12.86 -19.19
C THR A 835 -8.89 11.79 -18.98
N ALA A 836 -9.52 11.29 -20.04
CA ALA A 836 -10.53 10.25 -19.93
C ALA A 836 -9.90 8.97 -19.36
N ALA A 837 -10.55 8.35 -18.38
CA ALA A 837 -10.03 7.16 -17.73
C ALA A 837 -10.08 5.95 -18.68
N TYR A 838 -8.96 5.27 -18.87
CA TYR A 838 -8.88 4.09 -19.72
C TYR A 838 -9.77 2.96 -19.16
N GLY A 839 -10.57 2.33 -20.01
CA GLY A 839 -11.55 1.30 -19.65
C GLY A 839 -12.92 1.85 -19.21
N ALA A 840 -13.06 3.16 -19.04
CA ALA A 840 -14.35 3.82 -18.78
C ALA A 840 -15.35 3.56 -19.92
N LYS A 841 -16.63 3.62 -19.58
CA LYS A 841 -17.74 3.28 -20.47
C LYS A 841 -18.84 4.30 -20.25
N GLU A 842 -19.50 4.68 -21.32
CA GLU A 842 -20.70 5.50 -21.28
C GLU A 842 -21.72 5.01 -22.31
N VAL A 843 -22.99 5.26 -22.02
CA VAL A 843 -24.08 5.12 -22.98
C VAL A 843 -24.30 6.48 -23.62
N LEU A 844 -24.23 6.52 -24.95
CA LEU A 844 -24.64 7.63 -25.77
C LEU A 844 -26.15 7.50 -26.00
N ASP A 845 -26.93 8.09 -25.09
CA ASP A 845 -28.39 7.94 -24.99
C ASP A 845 -29.10 8.89 -25.96
N LEU A 846 -29.78 8.31 -26.95
CA LEU A 846 -30.61 9.03 -27.91
C LEU A 846 -32.04 9.12 -27.40
N SER A 847 -32.44 10.30 -26.96
CA SER A 847 -33.78 10.53 -26.43
C SER A 847 -34.58 11.54 -27.24
N ASN A 848 -35.90 11.55 -27.03
CA ASN A 848 -36.82 12.52 -27.65
C ASN A 848 -36.78 12.54 -29.20
N VAL A 849 -36.52 11.39 -29.83
CA VAL A 849 -36.44 11.29 -31.29
C VAL A 849 -37.81 11.52 -31.94
N ARG A 850 -37.90 12.49 -32.85
CA ARG A 850 -39.09 12.82 -33.62
C ARG A 850 -38.79 12.91 -35.11
N VAL A 851 -39.52 12.15 -35.92
CA VAL A 851 -39.46 12.17 -37.38
C VAL A 851 -40.76 12.76 -37.91
N ASN A 852 -40.70 13.84 -38.69
CA ASN A 852 -41.87 14.61 -39.15
C ASN A 852 -42.83 15.00 -38.00
N GLY A 853 -42.28 15.25 -36.80
CA GLY A 853 -43.04 15.58 -35.59
C GLY A 853 -43.70 14.39 -34.88
N GLN A 854 -43.59 13.17 -35.39
CA GLN A 854 -44.05 11.94 -34.73
C GLN A 854 -42.91 11.29 -33.94
N GLY A 855 -43.20 10.65 -32.82
CA GLY A 855 -42.20 9.89 -32.06
C GLY A 855 -41.63 8.74 -32.91
N ALA A 856 -40.33 8.54 -32.83
CA ALA A 856 -39.59 7.50 -33.55
C ALA A 856 -38.75 6.67 -32.59
N THR A 857 -38.21 5.55 -33.07
CA THR A 857 -37.34 4.67 -32.29
C THR A 857 -35.91 5.15 -32.35
N ASP A 858 -35.27 5.17 -31.20
CA ASP A 858 -33.85 5.42 -30.96
C ASP A 858 -33.06 4.11 -30.87
N ASP A 859 -31.77 4.18 -31.17
CA ASP A 859 -30.80 3.10 -31.01
C ASP A 859 -29.54 3.69 -30.37
N ASP A 860 -29.47 3.56 -29.04
CA ASP A 860 -28.36 4.02 -28.21
C ASP A 860 -27.05 3.33 -28.59
N ALA A 861 -25.93 4.00 -28.34
CA ALA A 861 -24.61 3.46 -28.60
C ALA A 861 -23.77 3.36 -27.33
N LEU A 862 -22.89 2.37 -27.29
CA LEU A 862 -21.82 2.26 -26.30
C LEU A 862 -20.57 3.00 -26.80
N HIS A 863 -20.01 3.86 -25.94
CA HIS A 863 -18.64 4.34 -26.08
C HIS A 863 -17.76 3.71 -24.99
N VAL A 864 -16.64 3.11 -25.42
CA VAL A 864 -15.60 2.58 -24.52
C VAL A 864 -14.33 3.39 -24.69
N VAL A 865 -13.81 3.93 -23.59
CA VAL A 865 -12.52 4.63 -23.60
C VAL A 865 -11.39 3.61 -23.66
N GLY A 866 -10.76 3.48 -24.82
CA GLY A 866 -9.57 2.64 -25.02
C GLY A 866 -9.14 2.55 -26.47
N TYR A 867 -7.93 2.04 -26.72
CA TYR A 867 -7.40 1.89 -28.08
C TYR A 867 -7.96 0.65 -28.77
N LEU A 868 -8.58 0.83 -29.95
CA LEU A 868 -9.21 -0.26 -30.70
C LEU A 868 -8.20 -1.37 -31.02
N GLY A 869 -8.46 -2.58 -30.51
CA GLY A 869 -7.60 -3.74 -30.67
C GLY A 869 -6.59 -3.97 -29.55
N ASP A 870 -6.46 -3.05 -28.58
CA ASP A 870 -5.81 -3.32 -27.29
C ASP A 870 -6.82 -4.03 -26.39
N VAL A 871 -6.78 -5.36 -26.43
CA VAL A 871 -7.70 -6.23 -25.70
C VAL A 871 -7.16 -6.56 -24.30
N SER A 872 -5.85 -6.36 -24.10
CA SER A 872 -5.19 -6.49 -22.81
C SER A 872 -5.48 -5.32 -21.88
N GLY A 873 -5.90 -4.18 -22.42
CA GLY A 873 -6.25 -2.96 -21.71
C GLY A 873 -5.05 -2.19 -21.15
N ASN A 874 -3.84 -2.40 -21.68
CA ASN A 874 -2.60 -1.81 -21.19
C ASN A 874 -2.26 -0.47 -21.86
N ALA A 875 -3.12 0.05 -22.73
CA ALA A 875 -2.89 1.24 -23.55
C ALA A 875 -1.68 1.12 -24.51
N ALA A 876 -1.35 -0.10 -24.93
CA ALA A 876 -0.31 -0.41 -25.90
C ALA A 876 -0.74 -1.59 -26.79
N TYR A 877 0.05 -1.89 -27.84
CA TYR A 877 -0.19 -3.07 -28.67
C TYR A 877 0.95 -4.06 -28.51
N SER A 878 0.62 -5.31 -28.22
CA SER A 878 1.57 -6.42 -28.07
C SER A 878 1.12 -7.69 -28.81
N THR A 879 1.98 -8.70 -28.84
CA THR A 879 1.55 -10.02 -29.32
C THR A 879 0.55 -10.70 -28.37
N LEU A 880 0.38 -10.22 -27.12
CA LEU A 880 -0.65 -10.71 -26.21
C LEU A 880 -2.05 -10.32 -26.73
N ASP A 881 -2.23 -9.10 -27.23
CA ASP A 881 -3.50 -8.68 -27.82
C ASP A 881 -3.92 -9.58 -28.99
N THR A 882 -2.95 -9.90 -29.85
CA THR A 882 -3.17 -10.82 -30.98
C THR A 882 -3.60 -12.20 -30.50
N GLN A 883 -2.96 -12.69 -29.44
CA GLN A 883 -3.24 -14.00 -28.86
C GLN A 883 -4.64 -14.05 -28.24
N GLN A 884 -5.05 -13.02 -27.49
CA GLN A 884 -6.34 -12.98 -26.81
C GLN A 884 -7.50 -12.94 -27.81
N ILE A 885 -7.34 -12.20 -28.91
CA ILE A 885 -8.31 -12.23 -30.02
C ILE A 885 -8.44 -13.64 -30.61
N GLU A 886 -7.33 -14.35 -30.84
CA GLU A 886 -7.35 -15.72 -31.36
C GLU A 886 -7.97 -16.73 -30.38
N ARG A 887 -7.83 -16.51 -29.07
CA ARG A 887 -8.50 -17.33 -28.04
C ARG A 887 -10.01 -17.19 -28.07
N VAL A 888 -10.53 -15.96 -28.22
CA VAL A 888 -11.97 -15.70 -28.42
C VAL A 888 -12.46 -16.32 -29.73
N LEU A 889 -11.71 -16.17 -30.83
CA LEU A 889 -12.04 -16.79 -32.12
C LEU A 889 -12.06 -18.32 -32.06
N SER A 890 -11.21 -18.91 -31.23
CA SER A 890 -11.11 -20.36 -31.01
C SER A 890 -12.11 -20.87 -29.96
N LYS A 891 -12.90 -19.97 -29.34
CA LYS A 891 -13.85 -20.25 -28.26
C LYS A 891 -13.22 -20.85 -27.01
N LEU A 892 -11.93 -20.58 -26.79
CA LEU A 892 -11.26 -20.87 -25.53
C LEU A 892 -11.70 -19.86 -24.46
N ASP A 893 -11.92 -18.62 -24.90
CA ASP A 893 -12.51 -17.56 -24.09
C ASP A 893 -13.81 -17.07 -24.71
N SER A 894 -14.68 -16.49 -23.88
CA SER A 894 -15.92 -15.87 -24.34
C SER A 894 -15.81 -14.36 -24.52
N GLY A 895 -14.74 -13.74 -24.00
CA GLY A 895 -14.38 -12.34 -24.20
C GLY A 895 -12.99 -12.00 -23.66
N PHE A 896 -12.80 -10.77 -23.18
CA PHE A 896 -11.49 -10.27 -22.73
C PHE A 896 -11.51 -9.91 -21.25
N ALA A 897 -10.51 -10.34 -20.49
CA ALA A 897 -10.44 -10.15 -19.04
C ALA A 897 -10.40 -8.66 -18.62
N ALA A 898 -9.81 -7.79 -19.44
CA ALA A 898 -9.80 -6.34 -19.20
C ALA A 898 -11.17 -5.67 -19.45
N TYR A 899 -12.07 -6.35 -20.17
CA TYR A 899 -13.37 -5.83 -20.59
C TYR A 899 -14.48 -6.87 -20.31
N PRO A 900 -14.65 -7.34 -19.06
CA PRO A 900 -15.50 -8.49 -18.74
C PRO A 900 -16.98 -8.21 -19.00
N THR A 901 -17.39 -6.94 -19.07
CA THR A 901 -18.77 -6.52 -19.30
C THR A 901 -19.04 -5.99 -20.71
N VAL A 902 -18.07 -6.03 -21.63
CA VAL A 902 -18.21 -5.44 -22.99
C VAL A 902 -18.16 -6.53 -24.05
N ASP A 903 -19.03 -6.44 -25.06
CA ASP A 903 -18.98 -7.33 -26.22
C ASP A 903 -17.59 -7.27 -26.89
N PRO A 904 -16.89 -8.40 -27.03
CA PRO A 904 -15.58 -8.47 -27.69
C PRO A 904 -15.54 -7.87 -29.09
N LEU A 905 -16.68 -7.82 -29.80
CA LEU A 905 -16.78 -7.20 -31.11
C LEU A 905 -16.40 -5.71 -31.08
N ILE A 906 -16.84 -4.99 -30.03
CA ILE A 906 -16.62 -3.54 -29.89
C ILE A 906 -15.14 -3.24 -29.66
N ILE A 907 -14.43 -4.14 -28.98
CA ILE A 907 -13.03 -3.96 -28.62
C ILE A 907 -12.09 -4.33 -29.77
N ALA A 908 -12.41 -5.38 -30.53
CA ALA A 908 -11.44 -6.03 -31.41
C ALA A 908 -11.78 -6.05 -32.92
N ASP A 909 -12.94 -5.56 -33.38
CA ASP A 909 -13.25 -5.49 -34.82
C ASP A 909 -12.54 -4.32 -35.52
N ILE A 910 -11.25 -4.51 -35.78
CA ILE A 910 -10.39 -3.52 -36.44
C ILE A 910 -10.73 -3.40 -37.93
N SER A 911 -11.38 -4.40 -38.51
CA SER A 911 -11.83 -4.34 -39.90
C SER A 911 -13.16 -3.60 -40.10
N ALA A 912 -13.86 -3.27 -39.00
CA ALA A 912 -15.16 -2.62 -38.98
C ALA A 912 -16.19 -3.34 -39.88
N ASN A 913 -16.16 -4.67 -39.89
CA ASN A 913 -17.01 -5.50 -40.74
C ASN A 913 -18.24 -6.08 -40.01
N GLY A 914 -18.35 -5.82 -38.70
CA GLY A 914 -19.41 -6.31 -37.82
C GLY A 914 -19.22 -7.75 -37.34
N THR A 915 -18.06 -8.35 -37.58
CA THR A 915 -17.71 -9.72 -37.14
C THR A 915 -16.24 -9.82 -36.76
N LEU A 916 -15.97 -10.47 -35.63
CA LEU A 916 -14.59 -10.76 -35.23
C LEU A 916 -14.03 -11.93 -36.06
N THR A 917 -12.90 -11.72 -36.73
CA THR A 917 -12.26 -12.71 -37.59
C THR A 917 -10.75 -12.75 -37.39
N ARG A 918 -10.06 -13.75 -37.96
CA ARG A 918 -8.58 -13.79 -37.97
C ARG A 918 -7.95 -12.62 -38.72
N ARG A 919 -8.71 -11.87 -39.52
CA ARG A 919 -8.23 -10.65 -40.18
C ARG A 919 -7.97 -9.54 -39.17
N ASP A 920 -8.72 -9.53 -38.07
CA ASP A 920 -8.61 -8.55 -37.00
C ASP A 920 -7.38 -8.83 -36.13
N ALA A 921 -7.18 -10.08 -35.71
CA ALA A 921 -5.95 -10.54 -35.05
C ALA A 921 -4.71 -10.26 -35.93
N ALA A 922 -4.78 -10.57 -37.23
CA ALA A 922 -3.70 -10.24 -38.16
C ALA A 922 -3.51 -8.73 -38.35
N GLY A 923 -4.53 -7.92 -38.05
CA GLY A 923 -4.48 -6.46 -37.99
C GLY A 923 -3.58 -5.96 -36.87
N VAL A 924 -3.86 -6.36 -35.63
CA VAL A 924 -3.04 -6.03 -34.46
C VAL A 924 -1.60 -6.49 -34.66
N ARG A 925 -1.39 -7.73 -35.12
CA ARG A 925 -0.04 -8.27 -35.33
C ARG A 925 0.81 -7.45 -36.31
N ARG A 926 0.18 -6.88 -37.35
CA ARG A 926 0.88 -6.00 -38.30
C ARG A 926 1.29 -4.70 -37.62
N GLU A 927 0.45 -4.16 -36.75
CA GLU A 927 0.74 -2.96 -35.98
C GLU A 927 1.90 -3.17 -35.01
N VAL A 928 1.89 -4.27 -34.25
CA VAL A 928 3.02 -4.66 -33.38
C VAL A 928 4.32 -4.77 -34.18
N SER A 929 4.27 -5.37 -35.37
CA SER A 929 5.44 -5.48 -36.26
C SER A 929 5.96 -4.11 -36.70
N TYR A 930 5.05 -3.17 -36.99
CA TYR A 930 5.40 -1.80 -37.37
C TYR A 930 6.07 -1.06 -36.20
N LEU A 931 5.49 -1.12 -35.00
CA LEU A 931 5.99 -0.47 -33.78
C LEU A 931 7.37 -1.00 -33.36
N ILE A 932 7.67 -2.27 -33.64
CA ILE A 932 8.95 -2.91 -33.35
C ILE A 932 9.99 -2.73 -34.48
N GLY A 933 9.66 -2.01 -35.55
CA GLY A 933 10.64 -1.51 -36.54
C GLY A 933 10.48 -2.01 -37.98
N ALA A 934 9.39 -2.73 -38.32
CA ALA A 934 9.08 -3.07 -39.71
C ALA A 934 8.49 -1.86 -40.45
N ARG A 935 9.36 -0.95 -40.94
CA ARG A 935 9.01 0.36 -41.56
C ARG A 935 8.13 0.34 -42.82
N ARG A 936 7.44 -0.75 -43.17
CA ARG A 936 6.64 -0.92 -44.39
C ARG A 936 5.22 -1.50 -44.18
N LEU A 937 4.73 -1.62 -42.95
CA LEU A 937 3.49 -2.37 -42.64
C LEU A 937 2.42 -1.61 -41.83
N ASP A 938 2.57 -0.30 -41.62
CA ASP A 938 1.62 0.55 -40.90
C ASP A 938 0.18 0.43 -41.46
N ARG A 939 -0.80 0.23 -40.58
CA ARG A 939 -2.21 0.12 -40.95
C ARG A 939 -2.96 1.38 -40.49
N LEU A 940 -3.31 2.23 -41.44
CA LEU A 940 -4.17 3.42 -41.27
C LEU A 940 -5.54 3.19 -40.58
N SER A 941 -5.96 1.94 -40.33
CA SER A 941 -7.21 1.64 -39.63
C SER A 941 -7.05 1.44 -38.12
N ILE A 942 -5.83 1.36 -37.59
CA ILE A 942 -5.55 1.51 -36.17
C ILE A 942 -4.96 2.92 -36.01
N PRO A 943 -5.66 3.85 -35.34
CA PRO A 943 -5.12 5.18 -35.14
C PRO A 943 -3.86 5.13 -34.25
N PRO A 944 -2.84 5.95 -34.52
CA PRO A 944 -1.65 6.03 -33.66
C PRO A 944 -2.01 6.36 -32.22
N ILE A 945 -1.26 5.79 -31.28
CA ILE A 945 -1.33 6.16 -29.86
C ILE A 945 -0.77 7.59 -29.71
N PRO A 946 -1.54 8.54 -29.16
CA PRO A 946 -1.04 9.90 -28.94
C PRO A 946 0.19 9.95 -28.02
N GLY A 947 1.16 10.81 -28.35
CA GLY A 947 2.37 10.96 -27.55
C GLY A 947 2.07 11.49 -26.14
N GLY A 948 2.76 10.94 -25.14
CA GLY A 948 2.59 11.31 -23.72
C GLY A 948 1.64 10.42 -22.93
N ILE A 949 0.95 9.49 -23.60
CA ILE A 949 0.13 8.45 -22.96
C ILE A 949 0.96 7.15 -23.01
N GLY A 950 1.59 6.81 -21.90
CA GLY A 950 2.40 5.59 -21.76
C GLY A 950 1.55 4.36 -21.43
N PRO A 951 2.10 3.14 -21.55
CA PRO A 951 1.40 1.93 -21.14
C PRO A 951 1.00 2.00 -19.66
N ILE A 952 -0.18 1.48 -19.35
CA ILE A 952 -0.66 1.32 -17.98
C ILE A 952 0.10 0.18 -17.33
N VAL A 953 0.65 0.43 -16.14
CA VAL A 953 1.42 -0.57 -15.38
C VAL A 953 0.48 -1.31 -14.43
N PHE A 954 0.53 -2.64 -14.45
CA PHE A 954 -0.23 -3.49 -13.54
C PHE A 954 0.66 -4.02 -12.41
N ALA A 955 0.02 -4.47 -11.33
CA ALA A 955 0.69 -5.16 -10.22
C ALA A 955 0.45 -6.67 -10.34
N GLY A 956 1.48 -7.48 -10.07
CA GLY A 956 1.41 -8.94 -10.06
C GLY A 956 2.60 -9.58 -9.37
N PRO A 957 2.69 -10.92 -9.39
CA PRO A 957 3.82 -11.70 -8.85
C PRO A 957 5.18 -11.17 -9.32
N ASP A 958 6.25 -11.49 -8.60
CA ASP A 958 7.56 -10.84 -8.67
C ASP A 958 8.71 -11.64 -9.32
N PRO A 959 8.61 -12.08 -10.59
CA PRO A 959 9.72 -12.76 -11.24
C PRO A 959 10.91 -11.81 -11.46
N SER A 960 12.10 -12.38 -11.45
CA SER A 960 13.34 -11.71 -11.83
C SER A 960 13.71 -12.07 -13.27
N VAL A 961 14.04 -11.06 -14.08
CA VAL A 961 14.59 -11.24 -15.42
C VAL A 961 15.98 -10.63 -15.48
N ASP A 962 16.97 -11.43 -15.86
CA ASP A 962 18.38 -11.02 -15.87
C ASP A 962 19.17 -11.61 -17.05
N ILE A 963 20.33 -11.02 -17.35
CA ILE A 963 21.31 -11.55 -18.30
C ILE A 963 22.51 -12.07 -17.51
N PRO A 964 22.57 -13.37 -17.17
CA PRO A 964 23.61 -13.94 -16.31
C PRO A 964 24.92 -14.21 -17.08
N VAL A 965 25.40 -13.25 -17.87
CA VAL A 965 26.64 -13.37 -18.65
C VAL A 965 27.73 -12.52 -18.03
N ASP A 966 28.83 -13.17 -17.64
CA ASP A 966 30.10 -12.51 -17.33
C ASP A 966 31.24 -13.37 -17.91
N VAL A 967 31.53 -13.16 -19.20
CA VAL A 967 32.46 -14.02 -19.96
C VAL A 967 33.56 -13.21 -20.63
N SER A 968 34.73 -13.84 -20.79
CA SER A 968 35.84 -13.31 -21.58
C SER A 968 35.92 -14.06 -22.91
N ALA A 969 36.01 -13.34 -24.02
CA ALA A 969 36.08 -13.91 -25.36
C ALA A 969 37.01 -13.07 -26.27
N GLU A 970 37.57 -13.71 -27.31
CA GLU A 970 38.52 -13.09 -28.25
C GLU A 970 37.80 -12.48 -29.47
N PRO A 971 38.39 -11.46 -30.14
CA PRO A 971 37.85 -10.93 -31.40
C PRO A 971 37.60 -12.02 -32.45
N GLY A 972 36.40 -12.04 -33.03
CA GLY A 972 35.95 -13.06 -33.99
C GLY A 972 35.16 -14.22 -33.38
N GLU A 973 35.15 -14.40 -32.06
CA GLU A 973 34.38 -15.45 -31.39
C GLU A 973 32.87 -15.15 -31.34
N LEU A 974 32.08 -16.22 -31.30
CA LEU A 974 30.63 -16.18 -31.12
C LEU A 974 30.30 -16.38 -29.64
N VAL A 975 29.54 -15.47 -29.06
CA VAL A 975 29.05 -15.51 -27.67
C VAL A 975 27.53 -15.64 -27.67
N SER A 976 27.01 -16.66 -27.01
CA SER A 976 25.58 -16.80 -26.75
C SER A 976 25.21 -16.13 -25.44
N VAL A 977 24.25 -15.22 -25.48
CA VAL A 977 23.77 -14.41 -24.36
C VAL A 977 22.34 -14.82 -24.01
N PRO A 978 22.14 -15.61 -22.94
CA PRO A 978 20.80 -15.94 -22.45
C PRO A 978 20.18 -14.77 -21.67
N VAL A 979 18.88 -14.53 -21.88
CA VAL A 979 18.01 -13.75 -20.99
C VAL A 979 17.22 -14.75 -20.16
N ARG A 980 17.36 -14.72 -18.84
CA ARG A 980 16.80 -15.72 -17.91
C ARG A 980 15.58 -15.17 -17.17
N ILE A 981 14.71 -16.07 -16.74
CA ILE A 981 13.69 -15.84 -15.72
C ILE A 981 13.80 -16.90 -14.62
N ASP A 982 13.55 -16.50 -13.38
CA ASP A 982 13.57 -17.37 -12.20
C ASP A 982 12.26 -18.15 -11.97
N THR A 983 11.11 -17.60 -12.36
CA THR A 983 9.81 -18.27 -12.36
C THR A 983 8.94 -17.85 -13.54
N ALA A 984 8.33 -18.81 -14.22
CA ALA A 984 7.45 -18.63 -15.36
C ALA A 984 5.99 -18.99 -15.06
N ALA A 985 5.61 -19.06 -13.77
CA ALA A 985 4.22 -19.32 -13.39
C ALA A 985 3.31 -18.20 -13.89
N GLY A 986 2.28 -18.55 -14.64
CA GLY A 986 1.35 -17.62 -15.27
C GLY A 986 1.88 -16.93 -16.54
N LEU A 987 3.11 -17.20 -16.99
CA LEU A 987 3.71 -16.49 -18.12
C LEU A 987 3.07 -16.88 -19.46
N GLU A 988 2.56 -15.89 -20.21
CA GLU A 988 1.94 -16.05 -21.53
C GLU A 988 2.44 -15.06 -22.59
N SER A 989 3.00 -13.90 -22.20
CA SER A 989 3.69 -12.99 -23.11
C SER A 989 4.97 -12.39 -22.52
N VAL A 990 5.90 -12.04 -23.40
CA VAL A 990 7.22 -11.49 -23.07
C VAL A 990 7.56 -10.40 -24.06
N GLN A 991 7.85 -9.20 -23.56
CA GLN A 991 8.42 -8.09 -24.31
C GLN A 991 9.78 -7.72 -23.74
N LEU A 992 10.80 -7.63 -24.59
CA LEU A 992 12.17 -7.32 -24.20
C LEU A 992 12.79 -6.25 -25.10
N ARG A 993 13.62 -5.37 -24.54
CA ARG A 993 14.54 -4.51 -25.28
C ARG A 993 15.95 -4.68 -24.73
N ILE A 994 16.90 -4.99 -25.62
CA ILE A 994 18.30 -5.21 -25.27
C ILE A 994 19.18 -4.27 -26.08
N GLY A 995 20.05 -3.52 -25.41
CA GLY A 995 21.10 -2.69 -25.98
C GLY A 995 22.44 -3.41 -26.04
N TYR A 996 23.18 -3.20 -27.14
CA TYR A 996 24.56 -3.69 -27.28
C TYR A 996 25.41 -2.73 -28.12
N ASP A 997 26.74 -2.80 -27.99
CA ASP A 997 27.65 -1.96 -28.79
C ASP A 997 27.81 -2.50 -30.22
N ALA A 998 27.07 -1.92 -31.17
CA ALA A 998 27.13 -2.28 -32.59
C ALA A 998 28.49 -2.00 -33.26
N THR A 999 29.38 -1.24 -32.62
CA THR A 999 30.74 -1.04 -33.13
C THR A 999 31.66 -2.22 -32.78
N ARG A 1000 31.27 -3.05 -31.80
CA ARG A 1000 32.05 -4.20 -31.32
C ARG A 1000 31.42 -5.55 -31.61
N PHE A 1001 30.10 -5.62 -31.81
CA PHE A 1001 29.39 -6.88 -32.07
C PHE A 1001 28.55 -6.83 -33.33
N ASP A 1002 28.54 -7.94 -34.07
CA ASP A 1002 27.57 -8.25 -35.11
C ASP A 1002 26.52 -9.22 -34.54
N LEU A 1003 25.24 -8.86 -34.63
CA LEU A 1003 24.14 -9.77 -34.28
C LEU A 1003 24.05 -10.89 -35.31
N VAL A 1004 24.16 -12.15 -34.85
CA VAL A 1004 24.10 -13.34 -35.70
C VAL A 1004 22.69 -13.94 -35.69
N ALA A 1005 22.12 -14.16 -34.51
CA ALA A 1005 20.80 -14.75 -34.37
C ALA A 1005 20.12 -14.31 -33.07
N VAL A 1006 18.78 -14.27 -33.11
CA VAL A 1006 17.91 -14.12 -31.93
C VAL A 1006 17.00 -15.34 -31.92
N ARG A 1007 17.08 -16.15 -30.86
CA ARG A 1007 16.39 -17.44 -30.73
C ARG A 1007 15.53 -17.45 -29.48
N ARG A 1008 14.40 -18.15 -29.54
CA ARG A 1008 13.59 -18.44 -28.35
C ARG A 1008 14.40 -19.28 -27.37
N GLY A 1009 14.26 -19.00 -26.09
CA GLY A 1009 14.95 -19.72 -25.02
C GLY A 1009 14.23 -21.02 -24.63
N SER A 1010 14.71 -21.66 -23.57
CA SER A 1010 14.28 -23.00 -23.15
C SER A 1010 12.82 -23.07 -22.70
N ILE A 1011 12.26 -21.98 -22.17
CA ILE A 1011 10.86 -21.92 -21.70
C ILE A 1011 9.92 -21.23 -22.69
N THR A 1012 10.47 -20.54 -23.72
CA THR A 1012 9.68 -19.84 -24.73
C THR A 1012 9.61 -20.55 -26.07
N GLY A 1013 10.09 -21.80 -26.17
CA GLY A 1013 10.16 -22.54 -27.43
C GLY A 1013 8.82 -22.63 -28.19
N ASP A 1014 7.71 -22.72 -27.45
CA ASP A 1014 6.34 -22.82 -27.97
C ASP A 1014 5.59 -21.48 -28.06
N PHE A 1015 6.26 -20.35 -27.82
CA PHE A 1015 5.71 -19.01 -28.04
C PHE A 1015 5.58 -18.75 -29.54
N GLY A 1016 4.44 -19.18 -30.09
CA GLY A 1016 4.18 -19.26 -31.53
C GLY A 1016 4.16 -17.89 -32.22
N TRP A 1017 3.70 -16.85 -31.53
CA TRP A 1017 3.83 -15.46 -31.96
C TRP A 1017 5.18 -14.95 -31.47
N PHE A 1018 6.07 -14.65 -32.41
CA PHE A 1018 7.44 -14.21 -32.11
C PHE A 1018 7.85 -13.17 -33.13
N ILE A 1019 7.91 -11.92 -32.71
CA ILE A 1019 8.26 -10.77 -33.53
C ILE A 1019 9.57 -10.20 -32.99
N THR A 1020 10.53 -10.01 -33.89
CA THR A 1020 11.84 -9.46 -33.54
C THR A 1020 12.14 -8.22 -34.38
N GLY A 1021 12.42 -7.11 -33.71
CA GLY A 1021 12.96 -5.89 -34.29
C GLY A 1021 14.47 -5.83 -34.08
N ASN A 1022 15.20 -5.51 -35.14
CA ASN A 1022 16.65 -5.40 -35.10
C ASN A 1022 17.09 -4.09 -35.76
N GLU A 1023 17.65 -3.19 -34.97
CA GLU A 1023 18.39 -2.03 -35.42
C GLU A 1023 19.82 -2.12 -34.86
N PRO A 1024 20.85 -1.57 -35.54
CA PRO A 1024 22.22 -1.62 -35.02
C PRO A 1024 22.29 -1.13 -33.57
N GLY A 1025 22.63 -2.04 -32.66
CA GLY A 1025 22.81 -1.77 -31.23
C GLY A 1025 21.53 -1.89 -30.38
N ARG A 1026 20.41 -2.31 -30.97
CA ARG A 1026 19.15 -2.56 -30.26
C ARG A 1026 18.39 -3.75 -30.82
N ILE A 1027 18.06 -4.68 -29.93
CA ILE A 1027 17.17 -5.82 -30.19
C ILE A 1027 15.87 -5.57 -29.43
N THR A 1028 14.74 -5.71 -30.10
CA THR A 1028 13.42 -5.70 -29.46
C THR A 1028 12.71 -6.99 -29.80
N VAL A 1029 12.12 -7.65 -28.81
CA VAL A 1029 11.37 -8.89 -29.00
C VAL A 1029 10.02 -8.75 -28.35
N ASP A 1030 8.99 -9.24 -29.02
CA ASP A 1030 7.64 -9.43 -28.48
C ASP A 1030 7.17 -10.82 -28.88
N MET A 1031 6.75 -11.60 -27.88
CA MET A 1031 6.28 -12.95 -28.10
C MET A 1031 5.19 -13.37 -27.13
N SER A 1032 4.31 -14.26 -27.59
CA SER A 1032 3.23 -14.81 -26.79
C SER A 1032 2.93 -16.26 -27.14
N ARG A 1033 2.21 -16.95 -26.25
CA ARG A 1033 1.72 -18.33 -26.40
C ARG A 1033 0.24 -18.44 -26.05
N LEU A 1034 -0.41 -19.49 -26.54
CA LEU A 1034 -1.88 -19.62 -26.46
C LEU A 1034 -2.40 -19.86 -25.04
N GLU A 1035 -1.66 -20.55 -24.18
CA GLU A 1035 -2.07 -20.88 -22.80
C GLU A 1035 -0.98 -20.46 -21.83
N ALA A 1036 -1.29 -19.95 -20.64
CA ALA A 1036 -0.25 -19.57 -19.68
C ALA A 1036 0.59 -20.78 -19.21
N LEU A 1037 1.88 -20.54 -18.99
CA LEU A 1037 2.77 -21.52 -18.37
C LEU A 1037 2.33 -21.80 -16.93
N GLN A 1038 2.31 -23.08 -16.54
CA GLN A 1038 1.93 -23.48 -15.18
C GLN A 1038 3.06 -23.25 -14.15
N GLY A 1039 4.28 -22.95 -14.62
CA GLY A 1039 5.49 -22.79 -13.80
C GLY A 1039 6.76 -23.14 -14.57
N GLY A 1040 7.91 -23.03 -13.89
CA GLY A 1040 9.23 -23.37 -14.44
C GLY A 1040 10.22 -22.21 -14.39
N ALA A 1041 11.51 -22.48 -14.65
CA ALA A 1041 12.58 -21.48 -14.72
C ALA A 1041 13.47 -21.79 -15.92
N GLY A 1042 14.10 -20.79 -16.54
CA GLY A 1042 14.92 -21.02 -17.73
C GLY A 1042 15.21 -19.76 -18.54
N THR A 1043 15.56 -19.93 -19.82
CA THR A 1043 15.85 -18.80 -20.70
C THR A 1043 14.61 -18.36 -21.48
N LEU A 1044 14.34 -17.06 -21.46
CA LEU A 1044 13.31 -16.40 -22.28
C LEU A 1044 13.79 -16.22 -23.72
N LEU A 1045 15.08 -15.91 -23.90
CA LEU A 1045 15.67 -15.59 -25.19
C LEU A 1045 17.15 -15.96 -25.17
N ASP A 1046 17.67 -16.48 -26.29
CA ASP A 1046 19.10 -16.68 -26.51
C ASP A 1046 19.56 -15.82 -27.69
N ILE A 1047 20.55 -14.94 -27.46
CA ILE A 1047 21.08 -14.00 -28.45
C ILE A 1047 22.50 -14.42 -28.82
N ASP A 1048 22.77 -14.67 -30.10
CA ASP A 1048 24.11 -15.00 -30.58
C ASP A 1048 24.78 -13.74 -31.14
N LEU A 1049 25.80 -13.23 -30.44
CA LEU A 1049 26.60 -12.08 -30.83
C LEU A 1049 27.99 -12.53 -31.26
N ARG A 1050 28.44 -12.07 -32.42
CA ARG A 1050 29.82 -12.28 -32.86
C ARG A 1050 30.64 -11.03 -32.56
N ILE A 1051 31.75 -11.20 -31.85
CA ILE A 1051 32.71 -10.12 -31.61
C ILE A 1051 33.35 -9.78 -32.94
N ARG A 1052 33.32 -8.51 -33.35
CA ARG A 1052 33.95 -8.09 -34.59
C ARG A 1052 35.47 -8.27 -34.49
N ALA A 1053 36.09 -8.64 -35.61
CA ALA A 1053 37.54 -8.86 -35.66
C ALA A 1053 38.35 -7.57 -35.35
N ASP A 1054 37.75 -6.39 -35.52
CA ASP A 1054 38.32 -5.07 -35.24
C ASP A 1054 37.90 -4.50 -33.87
N ALA A 1055 37.18 -5.27 -33.03
CA ALA A 1055 36.73 -4.80 -31.73
C ALA A 1055 37.91 -4.54 -30.78
N LEU A 1056 37.91 -3.37 -30.13
CA LEU A 1056 38.95 -3.00 -29.17
C LEU A 1056 38.80 -3.79 -27.86
N PRO A 1057 39.92 -4.17 -27.19
CA PRO A 1057 39.88 -4.86 -25.90
C PRO A 1057 39.20 -4.03 -24.81
N GLY A 1058 38.50 -4.70 -23.89
CA GLY A 1058 37.83 -4.07 -22.74
C GLY A 1058 36.46 -4.66 -22.43
N VAL A 1059 35.88 -4.22 -21.31
CA VAL A 1059 34.55 -4.65 -20.85
C VAL A 1059 33.48 -3.83 -21.55
N THR A 1060 32.45 -4.51 -22.06
CA THR A 1060 31.26 -3.89 -22.64
C THR A 1060 30.01 -4.56 -22.07
N PRO A 1061 29.01 -3.77 -21.61
CA PRO A 1061 27.77 -4.33 -21.12
C PRO A 1061 26.89 -4.84 -22.27
N ILE A 1062 26.05 -5.81 -21.95
CA ILE A 1062 24.84 -6.14 -22.70
C ILE A 1062 23.68 -5.68 -21.81
N ASP A 1063 23.02 -4.62 -22.24
CA ASP A 1063 22.12 -3.77 -21.45
C ASP A 1063 20.67 -4.24 -21.64
N LEU A 1064 20.06 -4.83 -20.61
CA LEU A 1064 18.64 -5.16 -20.63
C LEU A 1064 17.86 -3.88 -20.32
N GLN A 1065 17.43 -3.19 -21.37
CA GLN A 1065 16.84 -1.85 -21.24
C GLN A 1065 15.37 -1.83 -20.79
N TYR A 1066 14.67 -2.94 -21.04
CA TYR A 1066 13.24 -3.07 -20.77
C TYR A 1066 12.84 -4.55 -20.78
N ALA A 1067 12.02 -4.94 -19.81
CA ALA A 1067 11.28 -6.19 -19.85
C ALA A 1067 9.86 -5.97 -19.33
N SER A 1068 8.89 -6.55 -20.01
CA SER A 1068 7.48 -6.61 -19.59
C SER A 1068 6.95 -8.01 -19.83
N LEU A 1069 6.31 -8.57 -18.82
CA LEU A 1069 5.76 -9.91 -18.84
C LEU A 1069 4.24 -9.81 -18.67
N ASN A 1070 3.48 -10.50 -19.52
CA ASN A 1070 2.02 -10.43 -19.57
C ASN A 1070 1.50 -8.98 -19.61
N ASP A 1071 2.17 -8.13 -20.39
CA ASP A 1071 1.86 -6.71 -20.52
C ASP A 1071 1.84 -5.97 -19.17
N GLY A 1072 2.74 -6.36 -18.25
CA GLY A 1072 2.94 -5.75 -16.94
C GLY A 1072 2.21 -6.44 -15.79
N ARG A 1073 1.47 -7.53 -16.06
CA ARG A 1073 0.73 -8.30 -15.03
C ARG A 1073 1.59 -9.28 -14.23
N LEU A 1074 2.85 -9.45 -14.60
CA LEU A 1074 3.88 -10.02 -13.71
C LEU A 1074 4.91 -8.91 -13.47
N THR A 1075 4.93 -8.36 -12.25
CA THR A 1075 5.72 -7.17 -11.92
C THR A 1075 7.14 -7.58 -11.58
N LEU A 1076 8.14 -7.13 -12.33
CA LEU A 1076 9.52 -7.56 -12.08
C LEU A 1076 10.07 -7.07 -10.74
N ASN A 1077 10.74 -7.96 -9.99
CA ASN A 1077 11.42 -7.62 -8.73
C ASN A 1077 12.51 -6.53 -8.95
N VAL A 1078 13.25 -6.67 -10.05
CA VAL A 1078 14.17 -5.64 -10.56
C VAL A 1078 13.68 -5.21 -11.94
N LEU A 1079 13.26 -3.96 -12.06
CA LEU A 1079 12.88 -3.35 -13.33
C LEU A 1079 14.13 -3.00 -14.14
N PRO A 1080 14.32 -3.59 -15.34
CA PRO A 1080 15.45 -3.23 -16.19
C PRO A 1080 15.33 -1.79 -16.69
N GLN A 1081 16.45 -1.07 -16.76
CA GLN A 1081 16.53 0.35 -17.11
C GLN A 1081 17.57 0.58 -18.21
N VAL A 1082 17.49 1.74 -18.88
CA VAL A 1082 18.52 2.10 -19.87
C VAL A 1082 19.82 2.44 -19.15
N GLY A 1083 20.87 1.66 -19.41
CA GLY A 1083 22.20 1.84 -18.83
C GLY A 1083 22.44 0.91 -17.65
N ALA A 1084 23.68 0.93 -17.13
CA ALA A 1084 24.16 -0.12 -16.24
C ALA A 1084 23.30 -0.35 -14.98
N ASP A 1085 22.70 -1.53 -14.88
CA ASP A 1085 21.93 -1.98 -13.71
C ASP A 1085 22.19 -3.46 -13.33
N ALA A 1086 21.43 -3.96 -12.35
CA ALA A 1086 21.61 -5.32 -11.79
C ALA A 1086 21.10 -6.46 -12.69
N SER A 1087 20.33 -6.15 -13.73
CA SER A 1087 19.80 -7.10 -14.72
C SER A 1087 20.73 -7.33 -15.91
N ASP A 1088 21.79 -6.53 -16.04
CA ASP A 1088 22.70 -6.52 -17.18
C ASP A 1088 23.78 -7.61 -17.16
N GLY A 1089 24.15 -8.04 -18.37
CA GLY A 1089 25.30 -8.90 -18.62
C GLY A 1089 26.54 -8.11 -19.02
N ARG A 1090 27.71 -8.75 -18.97
CA ARG A 1090 28.99 -8.16 -19.38
C ARG A 1090 29.80 -9.15 -20.23
N ILE A 1091 30.42 -8.62 -21.29
CA ILE A 1091 31.39 -9.35 -22.09
C ILE A 1091 32.73 -8.61 -22.02
N THR A 1092 33.79 -9.34 -21.67
CA THR A 1092 35.16 -8.85 -21.70
C THR A 1092 35.82 -9.29 -23.01
N ILE A 1093 36.18 -8.33 -23.87
CA ILE A 1093 36.93 -8.61 -25.09
C ILE A 1093 38.41 -8.66 -24.74
N ALA A 1094 39.00 -9.84 -24.88
CA ALA A 1094 40.41 -10.07 -24.58
C ALA A 1094 41.33 -9.40 -25.62
N GLY A 1095 42.52 -8.98 -25.18
CA GLY A 1095 43.52 -8.36 -26.05
C GLY A 1095 44.92 -8.34 -25.45
N LYS A 1096 45.88 -8.83 -26.25
CA LYS A 1096 47.31 -8.82 -25.94
C LYS A 1096 47.85 -7.38 -25.92
N ALA A 1097 48.50 -6.99 -24.82
CA ALA A 1097 49.20 -5.72 -24.72
C ALA A 1097 50.22 -5.57 -25.87
N ALA A 1098 50.08 -4.51 -26.67
CA ALA A 1098 50.98 -4.22 -27.77
C ALA A 1098 52.37 -3.85 -27.22
N GLY A 1099 53.40 -4.62 -27.59
CA GLY A 1099 54.79 -4.32 -27.31
C GLY A 1099 55.33 -3.18 -28.17
N THR A 1100 56.12 -2.30 -27.56
CA THR A 1100 57.10 -1.41 -28.22
C THR A 1100 58.19 -2.26 -28.90
N PRO A 1101 58.90 -1.82 -29.99
CA PRO A 1101 59.72 -0.59 -29.96
C PRO A 1101 60.14 0.12 -31.31
N VAL A 1102 60.85 1.24 -31.14
CA VAL A 1102 61.91 1.89 -31.98
C VAL A 1102 61.55 2.83 -33.16
N GLY A 1103 62.05 4.08 -33.10
CA GLY A 1103 62.62 4.81 -34.26
C GLY A 1103 62.30 6.31 -34.38
N ALA A 1104 63.22 7.17 -33.91
CA ALA A 1104 63.21 8.64 -33.87
C ALA A 1104 63.30 9.35 -35.26
N PRO A 1105 63.38 10.72 -35.42
CA PRO A 1105 63.44 11.78 -34.40
C PRO A 1105 62.62 13.10 -34.63
N VAL A 1106 62.49 13.80 -33.51
CA VAL A 1106 62.23 15.21 -33.15
C VAL A 1106 62.39 16.33 -34.21
N ALA A 1107 61.43 17.26 -34.25
CA ALA A 1107 61.66 18.71 -34.28
C ALA A 1107 60.48 19.47 -33.63
N ALA A 1108 60.82 20.56 -32.95
CA ALA A 1108 60.06 21.16 -31.86
C ALA A 1108 59.15 22.35 -32.25
N THR A 1109 58.39 22.80 -31.24
CA THR A 1109 57.84 24.16 -31.00
C THR A 1109 56.53 24.61 -31.68
N THR A 1110 55.54 24.85 -30.80
CA THR A 1110 54.39 25.82 -30.83
C THR A 1110 54.71 27.18 -31.48
N PRO A 1111 53.75 28.02 -31.95
CA PRO A 1111 52.55 28.47 -31.19
C PRO A 1111 51.27 28.86 -31.99
N LEU A 1112 50.27 29.33 -31.23
CA LEU A 1112 48.91 29.80 -31.55
C LEU A 1112 48.69 30.73 -32.77
N ALA A 1113 47.42 30.71 -33.24
CA ALA A 1113 46.62 31.72 -33.98
C ALA A 1113 46.33 31.41 -35.47
N THR A 1114 45.18 30.79 -35.82
CA THR A 1114 43.85 31.37 -36.28
C THR A 1114 43.83 31.79 -37.77
N PRO A 1115 42.65 31.95 -38.46
CA PRO A 1115 41.30 31.37 -38.32
C PRO A 1115 40.65 30.91 -39.68
N PHE A 1116 39.38 30.46 -39.64
CA PHE A 1116 38.40 30.22 -40.75
C PHE A 1116 38.67 29.05 -41.72
N ALA A 1117 37.70 28.42 -42.40
CA ALA A 1117 36.29 28.08 -42.24
C ALA A 1117 35.86 27.47 -43.59
N THR A 1118 34.88 26.55 -43.57
CA THR A 1118 34.10 26.03 -44.73
C THR A 1118 34.85 25.14 -45.73
N GLY A 1119 34.30 24.06 -46.29
CA GLY A 1119 32.99 23.44 -46.18
C GLY A 1119 32.92 22.32 -47.24
N ALA A 1120 32.19 21.26 -46.94
CA ALA A 1120 31.67 20.33 -47.94
C ALA A 1120 30.35 19.76 -47.42
N SER A 1121 29.25 20.37 -47.84
CA SER A 1121 28.02 19.64 -48.08
C SER A 1121 28.14 18.95 -49.43
N ASP A 1122 27.58 17.76 -49.58
CA ASP A 1122 26.75 17.51 -50.76
C ASP A 1122 25.66 16.50 -50.46
N THR A 1123 24.51 16.78 -51.05
CA THR A 1123 23.23 16.09 -50.93
C THR A 1123 23.11 14.97 -51.98
N LEU A 1124 22.00 14.22 -52.00
CA LEU A 1124 21.21 13.80 -53.19
C LEU A 1124 20.13 12.75 -52.77
N PRO A 1125 18.93 12.70 -53.39
CA PRO A 1125 18.12 13.79 -53.95
C PRO A 1125 16.63 13.74 -53.52
N GLN A 1126 16.00 14.92 -53.41
CA GLN A 1126 14.64 15.13 -53.94
C GLN A 1126 14.77 15.89 -55.25
N ALA A 1127 13.99 15.50 -56.27
CA ALA A 1127 13.72 16.31 -57.45
C ALA A 1127 12.20 16.55 -57.56
N GLN A 1128 11.82 17.82 -57.33
CA GLN A 1128 10.76 18.69 -57.90
C GLN A 1128 9.66 18.11 -58.82
N PRO A 1129 8.47 18.75 -58.95
CA PRO A 1129 8.34 20.21 -59.19
C PRO A 1129 7.18 21.01 -58.55
N ALA A 1130 7.48 22.30 -58.33
CA ALA A 1130 6.64 23.52 -58.48
C ALA A 1130 5.37 23.76 -57.63
N PRO A 1131 5.26 24.93 -56.96
CA PRO A 1131 4.01 25.66 -56.69
C PRO A 1131 3.88 26.87 -57.66
N PRO A 1132 2.70 27.48 -57.85
CA PRO A 1132 2.34 28.68 -57.07
C PRO A 1132 0.80 28.76 -56.86
N GLU A 1133 0.16 29.66 -56.11
CA GLU A 1133 0.36 31.10 -55.84
C GLU A 1133 -0.73 31.51 -54.80
N GLY A 1134 -0.39 32.15 -53.67
CA GLY A 1134 -0.67 33.59 -53.41
C GLY A 1134 -1.95 33.81 -52.58
N GLY A 1135 -2.06 34.66 -51.55
CA GLY A 1135 -1.15 35.61 -50.92
C GLY A 1135 -1.95 36.71 -50.18
N TRP A 1136 -1.66 36.86 -48.87
CA TRP A 1136 -1.42 38.08 -48.07
C TRP A 1136 -2.43 39.26 -48.06
N TYR A 1137 -2.71 39.91 -46.90
CA TYR A 1137 -1.88 40.92 -46.17
C TYR A 1137 -2.73 41.56 -45.02
N PRO A 1138 -2.29 42.51 -44.14
CA PRO A 1138 -0.92 42.97 -43.72
C PRO A 1138 -0.69 43.47 -42.22
N VAL A 1139 0.58 43.31 -41.72
CA VAL A 1139 1.49 44.08 -40.76
C VAL A 1139 1.10 44.62 -39.33
N PRO A 1140 2.04 45.10 -38.43
CA PRO A 1140 3.53 44.95 -38.24
C PRO A 1140 4.14 44.83 -36.77
N VAL A 1141 5.28 44.08 -36.61
CA VAL A 1141 6.66 44.30 -35.98
C VAL A 1141 6.88 45.26 -34.75
N PRO A 1142 7.87 45.15 -33.75
CA PRO A 1142 9.22 44.47 -33.67
C PRO A 1142 9.68 43.76 -32.34
N GLY A 1143 10.80 42.98 -32.40
CA GLY A 1143 11.94 43.16 -31.45
C GLY A 1143 12.50 41.98 -30.59
N ASN A 1144 13.52 41.28 -31.11
CA ASN A 1144 14.76 40.71 -30.48
C ASN A 1144 14.82 40.18 -29.01
N THR A 1145 15.13 38.88 -28.80
CA THR A 1145 16.41 38.37 -28.21
C THR A 1145 16.42 36.84 -28.05
N THR A 1146 17.63 36.28 -28.10
CA THR A 1146 18.05 34.88 -28.15
C THR A 1146 17.92 34.08 -26.86
N ALA A 1147 17.84 32.77 -27.05
CA ALA A 1147 17.61 31.67 -26.11
C ALA A 1147 18.74 31.36 -25.10
N ALA A 1148 18.33 30.79 -23.96
CA ALA A 1148 19.08 29.82 -23.15
C ALA A 1148 18.09 28.80 -22.52
N ALA A 1149 18.59 27.58 -22.29
CA ALA A 1149 17.88 26.36 -21.85
C ALA A 1149 17.23 26.46 -20.43
N PRO A 1150 16.36 25.50 -20.05
CA PRO A 1150 15.23 25.72 -19.16
C PRO A 1150 15.58 25.66 -17.67
N VAL A 1151 15.00 26.58 -16.90
CA VAL A 1151 14.92 26.54 -15.43
C VAL A 1151 13.44 26.48 -15.07
N ILE A 1152 13.08 25.49 -14.26
CA ILE A 1152 11.77 25.33 -13.61
C ILE A 1152 11.55 26.51 -12.67
N ASP A 1153 10.47 27.27 -12.90
CA ASP A 1153 10.04 28.39 -12.08
C ASP A 1153 9.15 27.90 -10.92
N LEU A 1154 9.62 28.11 -9.69
CA LEU A 1154 8.95 27.79 -8.43
C LEU A 1154 8.22 29.01 -7.82
N ALA A 1155 7.86 30.01 -8.63
CA ALA A 1155 7.14 31.21 -8.19
C ALA A 1155 5.78 31.42 -8.88
N ALA A 1156 5.11 30.35 -9.33
CA ALA A 1156 3.72 30.44 -9.79
C ALA A 1156 2.73 30.46 -8.60
N SER A 1157 2.37 31.66 -8.17
CA SER A 1157 1.21 31.92 -7.31
C SER A 1157 -0.08 31.46 -8.01
N PHE A 1158 -0.73 30.44 -7.44
CA PHE A 1158 -2.01 29.92 -7.87
C PHE A 1158 -3.13 30.91 -7.53
N SER A 1159 -3.77 31.54 -8.53
CA SER A 1159 -5.02 32.28 -8.33
C SER A 1159 -6.20 31.41 -8.74
N LEU A 1160 -7.14 31.21 -7.83
CA LEU A 1160 -8.38 30.46 -8.08
C LEU A 1160 -9.25 31.18 -9.14
N PRO A 1161 -9.95 30.45 -10.02
CA PRO A 1161 -10.91 31.04 -10.95
C PRO A 1161 -12.06 31.75 -10.23
N SER A 1162 -12.46 32.91 -10.73
CA SER A 1162 -13.47 33.81 -10.15
C SER A 1162 -14.92 33.27 -10.11
N THR A 1163 -15.15 32.02 -10.52
CA THR A 1163 -16.48 31.36 -10.50
C THR A 1163 -16.65 30.40 -9.32
N VAL A 1164 -15.60 30.14 -8.53
CA VAL A 1164 -15.69 29.29 -7.32
C VAL A 1164 -15.94 30.12 -6.04
N SER A 1165 -15.75 31.45 -6.09
CA SER A 1165 -15.92 32.32 -4.92
C SER A 1165 -17.37 32.71 -4.60
N GLU A 1166 -18.31 32.60 -5.54
CA GLU A 1166 -19.71 33.00 -5.29
C GLU A 1166 -20.61 31.85 -4.80
N ALA A 1167 -20.26 30.59 -5.04
CA ALA A 1167 -21.02 29.44 -4.53
C ALA A 1167 -20.72 29.11 -3.05
N ILE A 1168 -19.55 29.50 -2.53
CA ILE A 1168 -19.11 29.13 -1.17
C ILE A 1168 -19.58 30.15 -0.11
N VAL A 1169 -19.97 31.37 -0.49
CA VAL A 1169 -20.39 32.40 0.48
C VAL A 1169 -21.89 32.37 0.79
N ALA A 1170 -22.71 31.71 -0.04
CA ALA A 1170 -24.17 31.69 0.15
C ALA A 1170 -24.69 30.63 1.15
N ASP A 1171 -23.99 29.51 1.37
CA ASP A 1171 -24.51 28.38 2.17
C ASP A 1171 -23.78 28.12 3.51
N GLY A 1172 -22.79 28.95 3.84
CA GLY A 1172 -21.98 28.86 5.06
C GLY A 1172 -22.72 29.10 6.40
N LYS A 1173 -24.06 29.22 6.39
CA LYS A 1173 -24.87 29.38 7.60
C LYS A 1173 -25.66 28.11 8.00
N ARG A 1174 -25.56 27.00 7.27
CA ARG A 1174 -26.37 25.79 7.52
C ARG A 1174 -25.61 24.50 7.86
N LYS A 1175 -24.28 24.49 7.92
CA LYS A 1175 -23.52 23.25 8.22
C LYS A 1175 -22.36 23.49 9.22
N PRO A 1176 -22.55 23.14 10.51
CA PRO A 1176 -21.57 23.38 11.58
C PRO A 1176 -20.21 22.67 11.43
N TRP A 1177 -20.14 21.53 10.73
CA TRP A 1177 -18.94 20.69 10.64
C TRP A 1177 -17.76 21.31 9.87
N LEU A 1178 -18.01 22.28 9.00
CA LEU A 1178 -16.94 22.94 8.22
C LEU A 1178 -16.13 23.95 9.04
N LYS A 1179 -16.70 24.45 10.15
CA LYS A 1179 -16.01 25.35 11.08
C LYS A 1179 -15.03 24.60 11.98
N ASP A 1180 -15.33 23.35 12.31
CA ASP A 1180 -14.48 22.50 13.16
C ASP A 1180 -13.30 21.93 12.38
N TYR A 1181 -13.46 21.65 11.08
CA TYR A 1181 -12.37 21.20 10.20
C TYR A 1181 -11.28 22.27 10.00
N LEU A 1182 -11.67 23.55 9.88
CA LEU A 1182 -10.72 24.65 9.68
C LEU A 1182 -10.08 25.16 10.98
N GLY A 1183 -10.63 24.79 12.16
CA GLY A 1183 -10.07 25.14 13.47
C GLY A 1183 -8.88 24.28 13.89
N ASN A 1184 -8.74 23.06 13.35
CA ASN A 1184 -7.80 22.05 13.84
C ASN A 1184 -6.48 21.94 13.06
N VAL A 1185 -6.30 22.63 11.92
CA VAL A 1185 -5.07 22.50 11.09
C VAL A 1185 -3.98 23.50 11.50
N GLY A 1186 -4.10 24.10 12.68
CA GLY A 1186 -3.36 25.29 13.04
C GLY A 1186 -2.43 25.19 14.23
N GLN A 1187 -1.90 24.02 14.63
CA GLN A 1187 -0.73 23.93 15.54
C GLN A 1187 0.07 22.63 15.38
N VAL A 1188 1.19 22.70 14.66
CA VAL A 1188 2.38 21.88 14.95
C VAL A 1188 3.62 22.78 14.92
N SER A 1189 4.35 22.76 16.02
CA SER A 1189 5.52 23.56 16.37
C SER A 1189 6.81 23.08 15.70
N LYS A 1190 7.69 24.05 15.42
CA LYS A 1190 9.06 23.93 14.90
C LYS A 1190 10.02 23.20 15.86
N ALA A 1191 10.86 22.33 15.30
CA ALA A 1191 12.27 22.15 15.68
C ALA A 1191 13.09 21.63 14.47
N SER A 1192 14.30 22.17 14.27
CA SER A 1192 15.35 21.82 13.28
C SER A 1192 16.71 22.03 13.98
N PRO A 1193 17.88 21.43 13.61
CA PRO A 1193 18.60 21.77 12.36
C PRO A 1193 19.64 20.76 11.74
N ASN A 1194 19.64 20.71 10.40
CA ASN A 1194 20.76 20.74 9.42
C ASN A 1194 22.16 20.11 9.67
N ALA A 1195 22.55 19.27 8.70
CA ALA A 1195 23.78 19.41 7.88
C ALA A 1195 23.49 18.87 6.46
N GLY A 1196 23.80 19.49 5.32
CA GLY A 1196 24.31 20.81 4.99
C GLY A 1196 24.44 20.90 3.46
N LEU A 1197 23.74 21.84 2.81
CA LEU A 1197 24.03 22.23 1.42
C LEU A 1197 24.51 23.68 1.42
N LYS A 1198 25.73 23.87 0.94
CA LYS A 1198 26.46 25.14 0.91
C LYS A 1198 26.07 25.91 -0.35
N VAL A 1199 25.28 26.98 -0.20
CA VAL A 1199 24.99 27.93 -1.30
C VAL A 1199 25.65 29.27 -0.99
N VAL A 1200 26.58 29.67 -1.86
CA VAL A 1200 27.13 31.02 -1.92
C VAL A 1200 26.22 31.85 -2.80
N VAL A 1201 25.64 32.92 -2.25
CA VAL A 1201 24.90 33.92 -3.04
C VAL A 1201 25.80 35.14 -3.27
N PRO A 1202 26.09 35.53 -4.52
CA PRO A 1202 26.62 36.85 -4.80
C PRO A 1202 25.47 37.84 -4.96
N VAL A 1203 25.51 38.89 -4.15
CA VAL A 1203 24.63 40.06 -4.24
C VAL A 1203 25.17 41.02 -5.30
N SER A 1204 24.31 41.52 -6.18
CA SER A 1204 24.54 42.79 -6.88
C SER A 1204 23.18 43.51 -6.99
N ARG A 1205 23.04 44.82 -6.77
CA ARG A 1205 23.96 45.91 -7.09
C ARG A 1205 23.57 47.20 -6.34
N ALA A 1206 24.44 48.21 -6.49
CA ALA A 1206 24.40 49.59 -6.01
C ALA A 1206 25.05 49.76 -4.63
N GLY A 1207 26.07 50.60 -4.43
CA GLY A 1207 26.59 51.68 -5.25
C GLY A 1207 27.07 52.78 -4.31
N SER A 1208 28.38 52.98 -4.31
CA SER A 1208 29.12 54.15 -3.82
C SER A 1208 29.44 54.30 -2.32
N SER A 1209 30.75 54.53 -2.14
CA SER A 1209 31.41 55.43 -1.19
C SER A 1209 32.00 54.88 0.12
N ALA A 1210 33.34 54.96 0.12
CA ALA A 1210 34.21 55.42 1.20
C ALA A 1210 34.63 54.46 2.34
N ASP A 1211 35.93 54.15 2.26
CA ASP A 1211 36.92 54.17 3.34
C ASP A 1211 37.04 53.02 4.37
N ARG A 1212 38.11 52.24 4.12
CA ARG A 1212 39.26 51.97 5.01
C ARG A 1212 39.01 51.36 6.42
N VAL A 1213 39.59 50.18 6.67
CA VAL A 1213 40.81 49.93 7.50
C VAL A 1213 40.83 48.48 8.06
N ALA A 1214 41.96 47.80 7.77
CA ALA A 1214 42.73 46.78 8.50
C ALA A 1214 42.17 45.42 9.00
N LEU A 1215 42.84 44.36 8.52
CA LEU A 1215 43.41 43.18 9.20
C LEU A 1215 42.85 42.74 10.57
N VAL A 1216 42.52 41.45 10.72
CA VAL A 1216 43.45 40.32 11.02
C VAL A 1216 42.89 39.04 10.39
#